data_AF-A0A8C6PDE3-F1
#
_entry.id   AF-A0A8C6PDE3-F1
#
_cell.length_a   1.000
_cell.length_b   1.000
_cell.length_c   1.000
_cell.angle_alpha   90.00
_cell.angle_beta   90.00
_cell.angle_gamma   90.00
#
_symmetry.space_group_name_H-M   'P 1'
#
loop_
_entity.id
_entity.type
_entity.pdbx_description
1 polymer ?
#
loop_
_entity_poly.entity_id
_entity_poly.type
_entity_poly.pdbx_seq_one_letter_code
_entity_poly.pdbx_strand_id
1 'polypeptide(L)'
;MSPNFLLKPGGVTDVCSAGCPQEQEEEVGGGGPVLTALCDHLGLQDVDVLLRTVAPDLDQAGVLSEVQKVLCSYAPKSNSTPIRSANLQRTPLRSSMQAQEVLEEPLARSASPSLLMATVGQRVLSRLDDGSGCTSPEQVVALWTEEGIHNSREILQTLDFTLEERLSLSDLTLALDNELLVSGNGIHQVALISYKNEIQHLLEMSERACRERDKLKTDLDLADQRNLQLIREVDDHHTNMETMNESRIRDMEQDFRERLMSLRCQSVEESEVLLRQVELERHILMEELQLLRVKDTELQEELSNITQEKVRLEEELDAVNVKLRDAESSVIRLQGDLKQLLQDKFGSLDPTGTYLSHEQKFSTIIKEYELQCRELQDRNDELSSELDLLKIQRSSRRSERSAGNDVSASELSWSLQHIESESDDSDMKQSSSPAVRKRLQPVDKIALSSLDDISVPAVSIQTELAVEQLKEKHQQEVQQLNIQLETQINYYERQLDMMKQSMEVERKDISQAFKLEISELEEQKSRAEQQVKQLKGTVDKLQTQIQQGAGGGARSMEQERKMHRERAELEQNFAREISNLVQRLSDEKEQLEAELKLKMDQEVMRVREESRLLHAQVQQQQHTHAQHLLHQLQEQLRLSREEKKRVEEELRQLKEQVCGLQELLRRCSQSEATLEEDLKASQRRSLELEENNTYLESPEVLNKRLFSERISMEEELQDGMRREEELQAQVDQLKMEPGDLSASLRSELEKLQEVLKRLTAEVKSLKADRARLIQDLKDQAMAVDGLQLQLTSVSKEVDRRRSSEATLQEDLKQKQNRISQLWSSLTEEREVVTRLSQENSTYTCLLDQLSTQIMEMEEEISSLHEQLKGLSSQLNDTADLVLDLRRQLNSKTSELDWLRADIAGRVSSETQNTELDRVREQVLLLQQALQDSQNQLRTTEEIFDREKRKMAQQLMELERLVLDLEDVMEPDAPHRTQLEEVRLENGALQERLRVLQQEVQNLDDEVAKKR
;
A
#
# COMPACT_ATOMS: atom_id res chain seq x y z
N MET A 1 -17.82 63.21 6.12
CA MET A 1 -16.65 63.81 5.45
C MET A 1 -16.22 62.87 4.33
N SER A 2 -15.68 63.41 3.23
CA SER A 2 -15.69 62.73 1.93
C SER A 2 -14.63 61.62 1.75
N PRO A 3 -14.84 60.66 0.82
CA PRO A 3 -13.99 59.49 0.60
C PRO A 3 -13.31 59.50 -0.79
N ASN A 4 -12.83 58.32 -1.25
CA ASN A 4 -12.58 57.84 -2.64
C ASN A 4 -11.14 57.41 -2.95
N PHE A 5 -10.84 56.49 -3.90
CA PHE A 5 -11.48 55.24 -4.40
C PHE A 5 -10.53 54.64 -5.49
N LEU A 6 -10.80 53.41 -5.97
CA LEU A 6 -10.26 52.73 -7.18
C LEU A 6 -8.80 52.19 -7.06
N LEU A 7 -8.43 50.93 -7.32
CA LEU A 7 -8.76 49.88 -8.33
C LEU A 7 -7.77 49.82 -9.52
N LYS A 8 -6.98 48.72 -9.57
CA LYS A 8 -6.72 47.74 -10.69
C LYS A 8 -6.64 48.20 -12.17
N PRO A 9 -6.19 47.36 -13.16
CA PRO A 9 -5.40 46.11 -13.12
C PRO A 9 -4.29 46.00 -14.22
N GLY A 10 -3.51 44.89 -14.19
CA GLY A 10 -3.28 43.95 -15.32
C GLY A 10 -2.62 44.39 -16.65
N GLY A 11 -1.61 43.63 -17.09
CA GLY A 11 -1.09 43.64 -18.46
C GLY A 11 -0.19 42.44 -18.77
N VAL A 12 -0.61 41.58 -19.69
CA VAL A 12 0.12 40.38 -20.19
C VAL A 12 0.56 40.64 -21.62
N THR A 13 1.77 40.23 -22.03
CA THR A 13 2.13 39.88 -23.43
C THR A 13 3.51 39.23 -23.55
N ASP A 14 3.50 37.90 -23.71
CA ASP A 14 4.07 37.13 -24.84
C ASP A 14 5.37 37.55 -25.59
N VAL A 15 6.36 36.64 -25.50
CA VAL A 15 6.90 35.76 -26.59
C VAL A 15 7.86 36.31 -27.68
N CYS A 16 8.90 35.48 -27.92
CA CYS A 16 9.69 35.22 -29.15
C CYS A 16 11.07 35.87 -29.43
N SER A 17 12.07 35.00 -29.39
CA SER A 17 13.03 34.67 -30.47
C SER A 17 14.18 35.59 -30.89
N ALA A 18 15.39 35.08 -30.55
CA ALA A 18 16.51 34.77 -31.45
C ALA A 18 17.35 35.90 -32.11
N GLY A 19 18.67 35.73 -32.05
CA GLY A 19 19.64 36.42 -32.92
C GLY A 19 21.02 36.63 -32.29
N CYS A 20 21.98 35.73 -32.56
CA CYS A 20 23.41 36.02 -32.35
C CYS A 20 23.92 37.04 -33.37
N PRO A 21 25.07 37.67 -33.09
CA PRO A 21 26.14 37.68 -34.10
C PRO A 21 27.55 37.40 -33.55
N GLN A 22 28.35 36.69 -34.36
CA GLN A 22 29.83 36.74 -34.40
C GLN A 22 30.26 38.14 -34.93
N GLU A 23 31.49 38.67 -34.83
CA GLU A 23 32.82 38.11 -34.52
C GLU A 23 33.84 39.25 -34.20
N GLN A 24 35.12 38.88 -34.00
CA GLN A 24 36.36 39.70 -34.06
C GLN A 24 36.84 40.53 -32.84
N GLU A 25 37.72 39.88 -32.07
CA GLU A 25 39.12 40.26 -31.76
C GLU A 25 39.52 41.74 -31.54
N GLU A 26 40.06 42.03 -30.34
CA GLU A 26 41.44 42.56 -30.18
C GLU A 26 41.99 42.29 -28.76
N GLU A 27 43.26 41.91 -28.63
CA GLU A 27 43.96 41.68 -27.36
C GLU A 27 44.57 42.98 -26.79
N VAL A 28 44.47 43.22 -25.47
CA VAL A 28 45.61 43.76 -24.66
C VAL A 28 45.54 43.20 -23.24
N GLY A 29 46.67 42.68 -22.75
CA GLY A 29 46.81 41.96 -21.49
C GLY A 29 46.60 42.74 -20.17
N GLY A 30 46.35 41.97 -19.11
CA GLY A 30 46.14 42.44 -17.74
C GLY A 30 46.44 41.39 -16.65
N GLY A 31 47.43 40.52 -16.87
CA GLY A 31 47.71 39.35 -15.99
C GLY A 31 48.62 39.60 -14.77
N GLY A 32 49.07 40.83 -14.52
CA GLY A 32 50.08 41.14 -13.50
C GLY A 32 49.71 40.92 -12.01
N PRO A 33 48.49 41.25 -11.52
CA PRO A 33 48.27 41.38 -10.08
C PRO A 33 47.85 40.09 -9.34
N VAL A 34 47.58 38.98 -10.04
CA VAL A 34 46.99 37.77 -9.43
C VAL A 34 48.03 36.89 -8.72
N LEU A 35 49.25 36.80 -9.24
CA LEU A 35 50.30 35.94 -8.67
C LEU A 35 50.82 36.46 -7.32
N THR A 36 51.02 37.78 -7.18
CA THR A 36 51.50 38.39 -5.93
C THR A 36 50.54 38.14 -4.76
N ALA A 37 49.23 38.24 -5.01
CA ALA A 37 48.20 38.04 -3.99
C ALA A 37 48.11 36.58 -3.48
N LEU A 38 48.50 35.60 -4.31
CA LEU A 38 48.53 34.18 -3.93
C LEU A 38 49.76 33.81 -3.10
N CYS A 39 50.91 34.45 -3.36
CA CYS A 39 52.13 34.23 -2.57
C CYS A 39 51.99 34.74 -1.13
N ASP A 40 51.38 35.92 -0.94
CA ASP A 40 51.16 36.51 0.40
C ASP A 40 50.22 35.65 1.28
N HIS A 41 49.26 34.92 0.68
CA HIS A 41 48.35 34.04 1.42
C HIS A 41 48.98 32.70 1.86
N LEU A 42 50.15 32.34 1.33
CA LEU A 42 50.81 31.06 1.62
C LEU A 42 52.11 31.21 2.45
N GLY A 43 52.52 32.44 2.77
CA GLY A 43 53.65 32.70 3.68
C GLY A 43 55.03 32.31 3.12
N LEU A 44 55.16 32.17 1.80
CA LEU A 44 56.40 31.77 1.14
C LEU A 44 57.22 33.00 0.72
N GLN A 45 58.10 33.44 1.61
CA GLN A 45 59.10 34.46 1.29
C GLN A 45 60.25 33.85 0.44
N ASP A 46 60.81 34.62 -0.49
CA ASP A 46 61.92 34.28 -1.41
C ASP A 46 61.67 33.33 -2.61
N VAL A 47 60.43 33.15 -3.07
CA VAL A 47 60.15 32.46 -4.36
C VAL A 47 60.70 33.24 -5.57
N ASP A 48 60.79 34.58 -5.46
CA ASP A 48 61.22 35.50 -6.54
C ASP A 48 62.71 35.38 -6.93
N VAL A 49 63.52 34.74 -6.06
CA VAL A 49 64.94 34.44 -6.30
C VAL A 49 65.10 33.15 -7.10
N LEU A 50 64.37 32.09 -6.73
CA LEU A 50 64.45 30.76 -7.37
C LEU A 50 64.02 30.79 -8.84
N LEU A 51 62.95 31.53 -9.15
CA LEU A 51 62.45 31.73 -10.52
C LEU A 51 63.50 32.35 -11.47
N ARG A 52 64.42 33.17 -10.93
CA ARG A 52 65.44 33.88 -11.74
C ARG A 52 66.69 33.04 -12.02
N THR A 53 66.87 31.92 -11.32
CA THR A 53 68.06 31.04 -11.45
C THR A 53 67.87 29.84 -12.37
N VAL A 54 66.63 29.42 -12.68
CA VAL A 54 66.39 28.11 -13.34
C VAL A 54 66.27 28.20 -14.86
N ALA A 55 65.84 29.32 -15.44
CA ALA A 55 65.86 29.53 -16.90
C ALA A 55 65.88 31.03 -17.27
N PRO A 56 66.97 31.57 -17.86
CA PRO A 56 67.02 32.96 -18.30
C PRO A 56 66.38 33.20 -19.69
N ASP A 57 66.15 32.16 -20.50
CA ASP A 57 65.85 32.25 -21.94
C ASP A 57 64.50 31.62 -22.36
N LEU A 58 63.45 31.70 -21.53
CA LEU A 58 62.08 31.29 -21.92
C LEU A 58 61.05 32.39 -21.67
N ASP A 59 60.22 32.65 -22.68
CA ASP A 59 59.12 33.63 -22.63
C ASP A 59 58.07 33.30 -21.56
N GLN A 60 57.41 34.33 -21.03
CA GLN A 60 56.49 34.26 -19.88
C GLN A 60 55.34 33.24 -20.03
N ALA A 61 54.94 32.89 -21.26
CA ALA A 61 53.94 31.84 -21.52
C ALA A 61 54.44 30.42 -21.16
N GLY A 62 55.74 30.15 -21.34
CA GLY A 62 56.34 28.84 -21.01
C GLY A 62 56.40 28.61 -19.50
N VAL A 63 56.72 29.65 -18.72
CA VAL A 63 56.77 29.59 -17.26
C VAL A 63 55.37 29.33 -16.68
N LEU A 64 54.33 29.96 -17.23
CA LEU A 64 52.94 29.69 -16.81
C LEU A 64 52.51 28.24 -17.10
N SER A 65 52.91 27.65 -18.24
CA SER A 65 52.57 26.25 -18.57
C SER A 65 53.24 25.25 -17.61
N GLU A 66 54.49 25.48 -17.21
CA GLU A 66 55.19 24.58 -16.28
C GLU A 66 54.73 24.77 -14.83
N VAL A 67 54.47 26.01 -14.40
CA VAL A 67 53.86 26.30 -13.09
C VAL A 67 52.43 25.75 -13.00
N GLN A 68 51.66 25.76 -14.09
CA GLN A 68 50.33 25.15 -14.15
C GLN A 68 50.39 23.62 -14.03
N LYS A 69 51.38 22.95 -14.66
CA LYS A 69 51.60 21.51 -14.45
C LYS A 69 51.95 21.17 -13.00
N VAL A 70 52.75 22.01 -12.33
CA VAL A 70 53.15 21.79 -10.93
C VAL A 70 51.99 22.09 -9.96
N LEU A 71 51.27 23.21 -10.10
CA LEU A 71 50.13 23.53 -9.23
C LEU A 71 48.93 22.57 -9.42
N CYS A 72 48.69 22.08 -10.63
CA CYS A 72 47.61 21.10 -10.87
C CYS A 72 47.85 19.72 -10.22
N SER A 73 49.02 19.49 -9.60
CA SER A 73 49.30 18.24 -8.87
C SER A 73 48.77 18.22 -7.43
N TYR A 74 48.45 19.37 -6.82
CA TYR A 74 47.92 19.46 -5.45
C TYR A 74 46.83 20.54 -5.28
N ALA A 75 45.56 20.12 -5.30
CA ALA A 75 44.41 20.88 -4.81
C ALA A 75 43.41 19.94 -4.10
N PRO A 76 42.57 20.44 -3.16
CA PRO A 76 42.00 19.58 -2.11
C PRO A 76 40.80 18.74 -2.55
N LYS A 77 40.68 17.53 -1.99
CA LYS A 77 39.48 16.69 -2.13
C LYS A 77 38.31 17.30 -1.35
N SER A 78 37.20 17.58 -2.02
CA SER A 78 35.88 17.74 -1.38
C SER A 78 34.74 17.46 -2.37
N ASN A 79 34.25 16.22 -2.28
CA ASN A 79 32.91 15.72 -2.56
C ASN A 79 32.29 15.78 -3.97
N SER A 80 31.65 14.65 -4.29
CA SER A 80 30.70 14.36 -5.37
C SER A 80 31.27 14.07 -6.78
N THR A 81 30.98 12.85 -7.22
CA THR A 81 31.42 12.20 -8.45
C THR A 81 30.69 12.67 -9.71
N PRO A 82 31.39 12.67 -10.86
CA PRO A 82 30.76 12.49 -12.16
C PRO A 82 31.28 11.23 -12.89
N ILE A 83 30.38 10.64 -13.68
CA ILE A 83 30.58 9.48 -14.56
C ILE A 83 31.40 9.86 -15.81
N ARG A 84 32.36 9.03 -16.25
CA ARG A 84 32.46 8.60 -17.68
C ARG A 84 33.52 7.53 -18.04
N SER A 85 33.01 6.48 -18.69
CA SER A 85 33.43 5.87 -19.96
C SER A 85 34.90 5.95 -20.46
N ALA A 86 35.53 4.77 -20.47
CA ALA A 86 36.12 4.08 -21.64
C ALA A 86 37.29 4.66 -22.48
N ASN A 87 38.19 3.72 -22.84
CA ASN A 87 39.20 3.73 -23.90
C ASN A 87 40.44 4.64 -23.74
N LEU A 88 41.56 4.00 -23.36
CA LEU A 88 42.68 3.80 -24.31
C LEU A 88 43.64 2.70 -23.83
N GLN A 89 44.12 1.89 -24.78
CA GLN A 89 45.11 0.84 -24.55
C GLN A 89 46.46 1.42 -24.12
N ARG A 90 47.13 0.80 -23.14
CA ARG A 90 48.59 0.61 -23.13
C ARG A 90 49.06 -0.39 -22.07
N THR A 91 49.62 -1.49 -22.57
CA THR A 91 51.01 -1.92 -22.32
C THR A 91 51.60 -1.71 -20.91
N PRO A 92 51.94 -2.78 -20.16
CA PRO A 92 52.53 -2.64 -18.83
C PRO A 92 54.02 -2.25 -18.90
N LEU A 93 54.29 -0.94 -18.80
CA LEU A 93 55.63 -0.41 -18.52
C LEU A 93 55.84 -0.37 -17.00
N ARG A 94 56.76 -1.22 -16.54
CA ARG A 94 57.21 -1.38 -15.16
C ARG A 94 57.95 -0.12 -14.67
N SER A 95 57.47 0.51 -13.61
CA SER A 95 58.20 1.51 -12.78
C SER A 95 57.50 1.54 -11.41
N SER A 96 58.09 1.16 -10.27
CA SER A 96 59.37 1.55 -9.64
C SER A 96 59.41 3.02 -9.20
N MET A 97 59.15 3.25 -7.91
CA MET A 97 59.86 4.22 -7.04
C MET A 97 59.87 3.58 -5.63
N GLN A 98 61.04 3.26 -5.06
CA GLN A 98 62.00 4.14 -4.40
C GLN A 98 61.52 4.69 -3.04
N ALA A 99 61.90 3.96 -1.99
CA ALA A 99 62.30 4.52 -0.70
C ALA A 99 63.35 3.57 -0.09
N GLN A 100 64.65 3.88 -0.28
CA GLN A 100 65.75 3.75 0.68
C GLN A 100 67.07 4.02 -0.07
N GLU A 101 67.70 5.18 0.18
CA GLU A 101 69.09 5.41 -0.22
C GLU A 101 70.07 4.98 0.90
N VAL A 102 71.36 4.90 0.55
CA VAL A 102 72.52 4.75 1.45
C VAL A 102 72.74 3.35 2.05
N LEU A 103 73.31 2.46 1.23
CA LEU A 103 74.68 1.98 1.50
C LEU A 103 75.37 1.57 0.18
N GLU A 104 76.51 2.19 -0.12
CA GLU A 104 77.43 1.75 -1.17
C GLU A 104 78.14 0.47 -0.69
N GLU A 105 77.82 -0.69 -1.29
CA GLU A 105 78.69 -1.88 -1.25
C GLU A 105 78.89 -2.43 -2.67
N PRO A 106 80.10 -2.93 -2.98
CA PRO A 106 80.52 -3.18 -4.35
C PRO A 106 79.85 -4.41 -5.00
N LEU A 107 79.70 -4.31 -6.32
CA LEU A 107 79.00 -5.24 -7.21
C LEU A 107 79.58 -6.68 -7.19
N ALA A 108 79.12 -7.51 -6.26
CA ALA A 108 79.32 -8.97 -6.28
C ALA A 108 78.01 -9.67 -6.69
N ARG A 109 77.80 -9.87 -7.99
CA ARG A 109 76.69 -10.69 -8.49
C ARG A 109 76.99 -12.16 -8.25
N SER A 110 76.50 -12.72 -7.14
CA SER A 110 76.45 -14.17 -6.93
C SER A 110 75.44 -14.80 -7.89
N ALA A 111 75.86 -15.07 -9.13
CA ALA A 111 75.09 -15.87 -10.06
C ALA A 111 75.03 -17.32 -9.53
N SER A 112 73.84 -17.81 -9.18
CA SER A 112 73.62 -19.18 -8.74
C SER A 112 74.20 -20.17 -9.76
N PRO A 113 75.02 -21.17 -9.36
CA PRO A 113 75.56 -22.14 -10.29
C PRO A 113 74.46 -22.92 -11.00
N SER A 114 74.44 -22.88 -12.32
CA SER A 114 73.46 -23.60 -13.13
C SER A 114 73.62 -25.12 -12.96
N LEU A 115 72.54 -25.80 -12.53
CA LEU A 115 72.46 -27.26 -12.32
C LEU A 115 72.77 -28.14 -13.54
N LEU A 116 73.08 -27.55 -14.70
CA LEU A 116 73.45 -28.22 -15.95
C LEU A 116 74.98 -28.31 -16.17
N MET A 117 75.80 -27.95 -15.18
CA MET A 117 77.27 -28.10 -15.22
C MET A 117 77.80 -29.40 -14.59
N ALA A 118 76.93 -30.38 -14.32
CA ALA A 118 77.28 -31.65 -13.67
C ALA A 118 77.98 -32.69 -14.59
N THR A 119 78.29 -32.35 -15.85
CA THR A 119 78.83 -33.27 -16.86
C THR A 119 80.14 -32.80 -17.52
N VAL A 120 80.74 -31.72 -17.03
CA VAL A 120 82.12 -31.33 -17.37
C VAL A 120 83.00 -31.65 -16.16
N GLY A 121 84.26 -32.05 -16.40
CA GLY A 121 85.19 -32.52 -15.36
C GLY A 121 85.34 -31.58 -14.17
N GLN A 122 85.88 -32.13 -13.07
CA GLN A 122 86.12 -31.41 -11.82
C GLN A 122 86.81 -30.06 -12.13
N ARG A 123 86.21 -28.94 -11.75
CA ARG A 123 86.82 -27.61 -11.95
C ARG A 123 87.57 -27.25 -10.68
N VAL A 124 88.90 -27.16 -10.78
CA VAL A 124 89.77 -26.76 -9.68
C VAL A 124 90.15 -25.30 -9.89
N LEU A 125 90.45 -24.58 -8.80
CA LEU A 125 90.78 -23.14 -8.79
C LEU A 125 89.58 -22.20 -9.00
N SER A 126 88.36 -22.58 -8.56
CA SER A 126 87.19 -21.68 -8.55
C SER A 126 87.39 -20.42 -7.70
N ARG A 127 88.33 -20.45 -6.73
CA ARG A 127 88.82 -19.26 -6.01
C ARG A 127 89.38 -18.16 -6.91
N LEU A 128 89.86 -18.51 -8.10
CA LEU A 128 90.51 -17.61 -9.06
C LEU A 128 89.60 -17.26 -10.24
N ASP A 129 88.35 -17.73 -10.22
CA ASP A 129 87.34 -17.44 -11.24
C ASP A 129 86.60 -16.13 -10.89
N ASP A 130 86.73 -15.13 -11.77
CA ASP A 130 85.95 -13.87 -11.70
C ASP A 130 84.56 -14.02 -12.34
N GLY A 131 84.17 -15.24 -12.72
CA GLY A 131 82.96 -15.58 -13.47
C GLY A 131 83.18 -15.70 -14.98
N SER A 132 84.41 -15.48 -15.46
CA SER A 132 84.77 -15.66 -16.88
C SER A 132 85.27 -17.07 -17.23
N GLY A 133 85.58 -17.91 -16.23
CA GLY A 133 86.21 -19.21 -16.41
C GLY A 133 87.70 -19.16 -16.78
N CYS A 134 88.30 -17.97 -16.83
CA CYS A 134 89.72 -17.76 -17.17
C CYS A 134 90.39 -16.79 -16.18
N THR A 135 91.59 -17.14 -15.72
CA THR A 135 92.35 -16.37 -14.71
C THR A 135 93.68 -15.84 -15.27
N SER A 136 94.38 -14.96 -14.56
CA SER A 136 95.74 -14.55 -14.96
C SER A 136 96.81 -15.54 -14.49
N PRO A 137 97.89 -15.79 -15.27
CA PRO A 137 99.01 -16.62 -14.84
C PRO A 137 99.58 -16.19 -13.48
N GLU A 138 99.62 -14.89 -13.22
CA GLU A 138 100.09 -14.28 -11.97
C GLU A 138 99.26 -14.70 -10.76
N GLN A 139 97.94 -14.82 -10.89
CA GLN A 139 97.04 -15.26 -9.81
C GLN A 139 97.22 -16.75 -9.47
N VAL A 140 97.45 -17.59 -10.48
CA VAL A 140 97.78 -19.02 -10.28
C VAL A 140 99.14 -19.17 -9.63
N VAL A 141 100.15 -18.43 -10.14
CA VAL A 141 101.50 -18.37 -9.57
C VAL A 141 101.46 -17.93 -8.11
N ALA A 142 100.69 -16.88 -7.77
CA ALA A 142 100.51 -16.41 -6.41
C ALA A 142 99.93 -17.49 -5.50
N LEU A 143 98.78 -18.07 -5.85
CA LEU A 143 98.10 -19.10 -5.05
C LEU A 143 98.96 -20.35 -4.83
N TRP A 144 99.78 -20.75 -5.82
CA TRP A 144 100.73 -21.84 -5.67
C TRP A 144 101.94 -21.46 -4.81
N THR A 145 102.45 -20.23 -4.90
CA THR A 145 103.54 -19.75 -4.03
C THR A 145 103.12 -19.58 -2.57
N GLU A 146 101.88 -19.16 -2.29
CA GLU A 146 101.30 -19.08 -0.94
C GLU A 146 101.29 -20.44 -0.23
N GLU A 147 101.05 -21.52 -1.00
CA GLU A 147 101.08 -22.90 -0.54
C GLU A 147 102.49 -23.54 -0.61
N GLY A 148 103.53 -22.75 -0.87
CA GLY A 148 104.94 -23.16 -0.80
C GLY A 148 105.55 -23.68 -2.10
N ILE A 149 104.88 -23.55 -3.25
CA ILE A 149 105.40 -23.98 -4.57
C ILE A 149 106.14 -22.82 -5.23
N HIS A 150 107.46 -22.83 -5.16
CA HIS A 150 108.31 -21.73 -5.63
C HIS A 150 108.60 -21.77 -7.14
N ASN A 151 108.43 -22.94 -7.79
CA ASN A 151 108.68 -23.16 -9.22
C ASN A 151 107.39 -23.06 -10.06
N SER A 152 106.35 -22.40 -9.55
CA SER A 152 105.03 -22.31 -10.19
C SER A 152 105.05 -21.81 -11.65
N ARG A 153 105.92 -20.84 -11.95
CA ARG A 153 106.12 -20.32 -13.32
C ARG A 153 106.76 -21.33 -14.28
N GLU A 154 107.70 -22.15 -13.80
CA GLU A 154 108.33 -23.23 -14.59
C GLU A 154 107.34 -24.38 -14.83
N ILE A 155 106.47 -24.65 -13.87
CA ILE A 155 105.46 -25.72 -13.95
C ILE A 155 104.38 -25.36 -14.98
N LEU A 156 103.90 -24.11 -15.02
CA LEU A 156 102.99 -23.65 -16.08
C LEU A 156 103.61 -23.80 -17.48
N GLN A 157 104.88 -23.44 -17.64
CA GLN A 157 105.60 -23.62 -18.91
C GLN A 157 105.81 -25.11 -19.28
N THR A 158 105.97 -25.98 -18.29
CA THR A 158 106.10 -27.44 -18.48
C THR A 158 104.76 -28.08 -18.89
N LEU A 159 103.64 -27.44 -18.54
CA LEU A 159 102.28 -27.82 -18.93
C LEU A 159 101.83 -27.13 -20.24
N ASP A 160 102.76 -26.61 -21.04
CA ASP A 160 102.54 -25.89 -22.31
C ASP A 160 101.67 -24.61 -22.22
N PHE A 161 101.53 -24.00 -21.04
CA PHE A 161 100.82 -22.72 -20.88
C PHE A 161 101.73 -21.51 -21.08
N THR A 162 101.23 -20.53 -21.86
CA THR A 162 101.88 -19.22 -22.03
C THR A 162 101.64 -18.32 -20.82
N LEU A 163 102.62 -17.48 -20.48
CA LEU A 163 102.58 -16.58 -19.32
C LEU A 163 102.15 -15.15 -19.69
N GLU A 164 101.56 -14.99 -20.87
CA GLU A 164 101.25 -13.71 -21.52
C GLU A 164 99.74 -13.56 -21.80
N GLU A 165 98.99 -14.67 -21.81
CA GLU A 165 97.54 -14.73 -22.05
C GLU A 165 96.78 -15.19 -20.80
N ARG A 166 95.46 -14.99 -20.76
CA ARG A 166 94.62 -15.53 -19.66
C ARG A 166 94.53 -17.05 -19.77
N LEU A 167 94.73 -17.74 -18.65
CA LEU A 167 94.66 -19.19 -18.54
C LEU A 167 93.22 -19.64 -18.36
N SER A 168 92.77 -20.55 -19.23
CA SER A 168 91.50 -21.26 -19.09
C SER A 168 91.55 -22.21 -17.88
N LEU A 169 90.65 -22.03 -16.92
CA LEU A 169 90.64 -22.83 -15.68
C LEU A 169 90.26 -24.28 -15.94
N SER A 170 89.41 -24.56 -16.93
CA SER A 170 89.08 -25.94 -17.32
C SER A 170 90.29 -26.63 -17.93
N ASP A 171 91.05 -25.95 -18.78
CA ASP A 171 92.15 -26.57 -19.51
C ASP A 171 93.36 -26.76 -18.60
N LEU A 172 93.61 -25.81 -17.70
CA LEU A 172 94.59 -25.95 -16.62
C LEU A 172 94.24 -27.11 -15.67
N THR A 173 92.96 -27.29 -15.32
CA THR A 173 92.56 -28.43 -14.49
C THR A 173 92.75 -29.76 -15.23
N LEU A 174 92.35 -29.85 -16.50
CA LEU A 174 92.58 -31.05 -17.32
C LEU A 174 94.08 -31.38 -17.47
N ALA A 175 94.95 -30.38 -17.57
CA ALA A 175 96.39 -30.59 -17.59
C ALA A 175 96.93 -31.17 -16.27
N LEU A 176 96.44 -30.67 -15.13
CA LEU A 176 96.80 -31.21 -13.80
C LEU A 176 96.27 -32.64 -13.59
N ASP A 177 95.06 -32.95 -14.07
CA ASP A 177 94.44 -34.29 -14.00
C ASP A 177 95.19 -35.33 -14.83
N ASN A 178 95.62 -34.96 -16.04
CA ASN A 178 96.40 -35.84 -16.90
C ASN A 178 97.78 -36.14 -16.29
N GLU A 179 98.45 -35.16 -15.67
CA GLU A 179 99.73 -35.38 -14.99
C GLU A 179 99.60 -36.25 -13.73
N LEU A 180 98.52 -36.10 -12.95
CA LEU A 180 98.19 -36.97 -11.81
C LEU A 180 98.07 -38.46 -12.16
N LEU A 181 97.82 -38.79 -13.43
CA LEU A 181 97.62 -40.15 -13.92
C LEU A 181 98.87 -40.79 -14.55
N VAL A 182 99.89 -40.00 -14.90
CA VAL A 182 100.94 -40.43 -15.86
C VAL A 182 102.38 -40.31 -15.35
N SER A 183 102.69 -39.49 -14.35
CA SER A 183 104.08 -39.26 -13.92
C SER A 183 104.31 -39.36 -12.39
N GLY A 184 105.51 -38.99 -11.93
CA GLY A 184 105.87 -38.93 -10.50
C GLY A 184 106.61 -37.64 -10.15
N ASN A 185 106.33 -36.57 -10.91
CA ASN A 185 107.03 -35.29 -10.85
C ASN A 185 106.34 -34.29 -9.91
N GLY A 186 107.04 -33.20 -9.57
CA GLY A 186 106.57 -32.15 -8.65
C GLY A 186 105.24 -31.47 -9.03
N ILE A 187 104.75 -31.66 -10.27
CA ILE A 187 103.41 -31.26 -10.73
C ILE A 187 102.30 -31.92 -9.88
N HIS A 188 102.52 -33.14 -9.36
CA HIS A 188 101.58 -33.83 -8.46
C HIS A 188 101.30 -33.02 -7.19
N GLN A 189 102.33 -32.36 -6.65
CA GLN A 189 102.19 -31.52 -5.47
C GLN A 189 101.33 -30.29 -5.78
N VAL A 190 101.45 -29.73 -6.98
CA VAL A 190 100.63 -28.61 -7.47
C VAL A 190 99.17 -29.01 -7.66
N ALA A 191 98.92 -30.16 -8.28
CA ALA A 191 97.57 -30.68 -8.47
C ALA A 191 96.88 -30.93 -7.12
N LEU A 192 97.54 -31.66 -6.21
CA LEU A 192 97.01 -31.94 -4.85
C LEU A 192 96.77 -30.67 -4.03
N ILE A 193 97.65 -29.67 -4.11
CA ILE A 193 97.47 -28.37 -3.44
C ILE A 193 96.30 -27.59 -4.04
N SER A 194 96.15 -27.61 -5.37
CA SER A 194 95.03 -26.97 -6.07
C SER A 194 93.70 -27.61 -5.64
N TYR A 195 93.65 -28.94 -5.59
CA TYR A 195 92.51 -29.72 -5.08
C TYR A 195 92.19 -29.44 -3.60
N LYS A 196 93.20 -29.38 -2.73
CA LYS A 196 93.05 -29.00 -1.31
C LYS A 196 92.43 -27.60 -1.19
N ASN A 197 92.94 -26.63 -1.95
CA ASN A 197 92.45 -25.25 -1.94
C ASN A 197 91.02 -25.13 -2.49
N GLU A 198 90.66 -25.95 -3.47
CA GLU A 198 89.30 -26.04 -4.01
C GLU A 198 88.32 -26.59 -2.97
N ILE A 199 88.67 -27.70 -2.32
CA ILE A 199 87.84 -28.30 -1.26
C ILE A 199 87.62 -27.29 -0.12
N GLN A 200 88.67 -26.59 0.32
CA GLN A 200 88.53 -25.56 1.36
C GLN A 200 87.62 -24.41 0.90
N HIS A 201 87.76 -23.94 -0.34
CA HIS A 201 86.89 -22.89 -0.88
C HIS A 201 85.41 -23.31 -0.90
N LEU A 202 85.12 -24.50 -1.42
CA LEU A 202 83.76 -25.00 -1.54
C LEU A 202 83.12 -25.22 -0.16
N LEU A 203 83.90 -25.62 0.85
CA LEU A 203 83.46 -25.65 2.23
C LEU A 203 83.12 -24.26 2.75
N GLU A 204 84.01 -23.27 2.61
CA GLU A 204 83.78 -21.89 3.06
C GLU A 204 82.58 -21.23 2.35
N MET A 205 82.40 -21.47 1.04
CA MET A 205 81.24 -21.04 0.25
C MET A 205 79.95 -21.71 0.75
N SER A 206 79.98 -23.01 1.00
CA SER A 206 78.83 -23.80 1.50
C SER A 206 78.41 -23.34 2.90
N GLU A 207 79.36 -23.10 3.81
CA GLU A 207 79.05 -22.58 5.14
C GLU A 207 78.47 -21.16 5.09
N ARG A 208 78.96 -20.28 4.20
CA ARG A 208 78.39 -18.94 4.01
C ARG A 208 76.96 -19.02 3.48
N ALA A 209 76.70 -19.84 2.46
CA ALA A 209 75.35 -20.10 1.96
C ALA A 209 74.43 -20.72 3.03
N CYS A 210 74.94 -21.59 3.91
CA CYS A 210 74.17 -22.10 5.05
C CYS A 210 73.79 -20.99 6.03
N ARG A 211 74.73 -20.11 6.41
CA ARG A 211 74.46 -18.99 7.33
C ARG A 211 73.45 -18.00 6.74
N GLU A 212 73.53 -17.70 5.45
CA GLU A 212 72.57 -16.85 4.74
C GLU A 212 71.18 -17.48 4.67
N ARG A 213 71.09 -18.76 4.30
CA ARG A 213 69.84 -19.54 4.32
C ARG A 213 69.21 -19.54 5.70
N ASP A 214 70.00 -19.80 6.74
CA ASP A 214 69.49 -19.92 8.11
C ASP A 214 69.02 -18.56 8.66
N LYS A 215 69.70 -17.47 8.30
CA LYS A 215 69.23 -16.10 8.57
C LYS A 215 67.91 -15.80 7.83
N LEU A 216 67.84 -16.06 6.53
CA LEU A 216 66.62 -15.87 5.74
C LEU A 216 65.45 -16.70 6.26
N LYS A 217 65.72 -17.91 6.77
CA LYS A 217 64.73 -18.73 7.45
C LYS A 217 64.23 -18.08 8.74
N THR A 218 65.10 -17.57 9.60
CA THR A 218 64.67 -16.86 10.81
C THR A 218 63.93 -15.56 10.51
N ASP A 219 64.33 -14.83 9.46
CA ASP A 219 63.65 -13.61 9.02
C ASP A 219 62.24 -13.93 8.46
N LEU A 220 62.08 -15.05 7.73
CA LEU A 220 60.80 -15.58 7.28
C LEU A 220 59.92 -16.04 8.45
N ASP A 221 60.46 -16.84 9.39
CA ASP A 221 59.73 -17.29 10.58
C ASP A 221 59.21 -16.09 11.41
N LEU A 222 59.96 -14.99 11.48
CA LEU A 222 59.56 -13.73 12.12
C LEU A 222 58.57 -12.90 11.31
N ALA A 223 58.55 -13.02 9.98
CA ALA A 223 57.54 -12.41 9.13
C ALA A 223 56.20 -13.16 9.25
N ASP A 224 56.24 -14.49 9.21
CA ASP A 224 55.07 -15.36 9.37
C ASP A 224 54.44 -15.22 10.75
N GLN A 225 55.23 -15.09 11.82
CA GLN A 225 54.71 -14.78 13.16
C GLN A 225 53.95 -13.44 13.21
N ARG A 226 54.44 -12.40 12.52
CA ARG A 226 53.74 -11.10 12.44
C ARG A 226 52.49 -11.19 11.58
N ASN A 227 52.53 -11.90 10.45
CA ASN A 227 51.35 -12.15 9.62
C ASN A 227 50.26 -12.89 10.42
N LEU A 228 50.63 -13.91 11.21
CA LEU A 228 49.71 -14.62 12.09
C LEU A 228 49.16 -13.76 13.23
N GLN A 229 49.91 -12.77 13.73
CA GLN A 229 49.39 -11.78 14.68
C GLN A 229 48.37 -10.85 14.02
N LEU A 230 48.69 -10.30 12.84
CA LEU A 230 47.76 -9.43 12.10
C LEU A 230 46.47 -10.15 11.71
N ILE A 231 46.54 -11.43 11.30
CA ILE A 231 45.35 -12.24 11.03
C ILE A 231 44.48 -12.36 12.29
N ARG A 232 45.07 -12.67 13.45
CA ARG A 232 44.32 -12.76 14.72
C ARG A 232 43.73 -11.42 15.16
N GLU A 233 44.46 -10.32 15.02
CA GLU A 233 43.95 -8.97 15.32
C GLU A 233 42.76 -8.63 14.41
N VAL A 234 42.83 -9.02 13.13
CA VAL A 234 41.72 -8.88 12.19
C VAL A 234 40.53 -9.76 12.59
N ASP A 235 40.73 -11.02 12.97
CA ASP A 235 39.68 -11.94 13.43
C ASP A 235 39.02 -11.45 14.73
N ASP A 236 39.81 -11.00 15.71
CA ASP A 236 39.34 -10.42 16.97
C ASP A 236 38.55 -9.11 16.73
N HIS A 237 38.98 -8.29 15.76
CA HIS A 237 38.22 -7.10 15.36
C HIS A 237 36.90 -7.44 14.65
N HIS A 238 36.86 -8.45 13.77
CA HIS A 238 35.61 -8.88 13.12
C HIS A 238 34.64 -9.46 14.15
N THR A 239 35.07 -10.39 15.01
CA THR A 239 34.20 -10.97 16.05
C THR A 239 33.68 -9.93 17.04
N ASN A 240 34.47 -8.93 17.43
CA ASN A 240 34.00 -7.81 18.24
C ASN A 240 33.02 -6.88 17.48
N MET A 241 33.23 -6.66 16.19
CA MET A 241 32.31 -5.87 15.35
C MET A 241 30.97 -6.59 15.16
N GLU A 242 31.00 -7.90 14.89
CA GLU A 242 29.84 -8.77 14.75
C GLU A 242 29.04 -8.82 16.04
N THR A 243 29.67 -9.11 17.18
CA THR A 243 28.97 -9.16 18.48
C THR A 243 28.36 -7.82 18.90
N MET A 244 29.02 -6.68 18.59
CA MET A 244 28.43 -5.34 18.78
C MET A 244 27.25 -5.09 17.84
N ASN A 245 27.35 -5.50 16.57
CA ASN A 245 26.28 -5.33 15.60
C ASN A 245 25.06 -6.19 15.98
N GLU A 246 25.28 -7.46 16.32
CA GLU A 246 24.26 -8.36 16.85
C GLU A 246 23.59 -7.80 18.11
N SER A 247 24.35 -7.26 19.08
CA SER A 247 23.75 -6.70 20.30
C SER A 247 22.86 -5.51 19.95
N ARG A 248 23.33 -4.60 19.09
CA ARG A 248 22.54 -3.46 18.60
C ARG A 248 21.29 -3.91 17.84
N ILE A 249 21.35 -4.97 17.04
CA ILE A 249 20.18 -5.55 16.36
C ILE A 249 19.21 -6.12 17.40
N ARG A 250 19.68 -6.91 18.36
CA ARG A 250 18.86 -7.47 19.45
C ARG A 250 18.16 -6.38 20.27
N ASP A 251 18.85 -5.29 20.59
CA ASP A 251 18.32 -4.15 21.32
C ASP A 251 17.24 -3.42 20.50
N MET A 252 17.50 -3.12 19.23
CA MET A 252 16.49 -2.50 18.33
C MET A 252 15.26 -3.39 18.15
N GLU A 253 15.45 -4.70 17.97
CA GLU A 253 14.34 -5.65 17.90
C GLU A 253 13.56 -5.72 19.22
N GLN A 254 14.23 -5.63 20.37
CA GLN A 254 13.58 -5.57 21.67
C GLN A 254 12.74 -4.30 21.80
N ASP A 255 13.29 -3.14 21.45
CA ASP A 255 12.56 -1.87 21.33
C ASP A 255 11.30 -2.00 20.46
N PHE A 256 11.41 -2.64 19.29
CA PHE A 256 10.26 -2.88 18.41
C PHE A 256 9.26 -3.86 19.02
N ARG A 257 9.72 -4.94 19.67
CA ARG A 257 8.86 -5.91 20.37
C ARG A 257 8.11 -5.23 21.52
N GLU A 258 8.77 -4.39 22.32
CA GLU A 258 8.18 -3.65 23.43
C GLU A 258 7.15 -2.62 22.94
N ARG A 259 7.45 -1.86 21.88
CA ARG A 259 6.50 -0.94 21.25
C ARG A 259 5.28 -1.66 20.68
N LEU A 260 5.47 -2.81 20.02
CA LEU A 260 4.38 -3.65 19.52
C LEU A 260 3.52 -4.23 20.65
N MET A 261 4.12 -4.62 21.77
CA MET A 261 3.39 -5.06 22.96
C MET A 261 2.60 -3.91 23.60
N SER A 262 3.19 -2.72 23.73
CA SER A 262 2.50 -1.52 24.22
C SER A 262 1.31 -1.14 23.34
N LEU A 263 1.46 -1.15 22.02
CA LEU A 263 0.37 -0.87 21.08
C LEU A 263 -0.74 -1.92 21.14
N ARG A 264 -0.38 -3.20 21.34
CA ARG A 264 -1.37 -4.27 21.56
C ARG A 264 -2.13 -4.08 22.88
N CYS A 265 -1.45 -3.73 23.98
CA CYS A 265 -2.11 -3.42 25.24
C CYS A 265 -3.07 -2.23 25.10
N GLN A 266 -2.62 -1.13 24.49
CA GLN A 266 -3.47 0.04 24.22
C GLN A 266 -4.69 -0.31 23.37
N SER A 267 -4.51 -1.08 22.28
CA SER A 267 -5.62 -1.52 21.43
C SER A 267 -6.61 -2.44 22.16
N VAL A 268 -6.13 -3.28 23.08
CA VAL A 268 -7.00 -4.09 23.96
C VAL A 268 -7.74 -3.21 24.96
N GLU A 269 -7.06 -2.26 25.62
CA GLU A 269 -7.67 -1.30 26.55
C GLU A 269 -8.76 -0.46 25.87
N GLU A 270 -8.49 0.10 24.68
CA GLU A 270 -9.47 0.81 23.84
C GLU A 270 -10.65 -0.10 23.46
N SER A 271 -10.39 -1.35 23.07
CA SER A 271 -11.44 -2.32 22.74
C SER A 271 -12.30 -2.68 23.94
N GLU A 272 -11.73 -2.81 25.14
CA GLU A 272 -12.49 -3.05 26.36
C GLU A 272 -13.31 -1.81 26.79
N VAL A 273 -12.79 -0.60 26.60
CA VAL A 273 -13.53 0.65 26.88
C VAL A 273 -14.73 0.78 25.94
N LEU A 274 -14.53 0.53 24.64
CA LEU A 274 -15.61 0.48 23.65
C LEU A 274 -16.65 -0.60 24.00
N LEU A 275 -16.20 -1.79 24.40
CA LEU A 275 -17.11 -2.87 24.82
C LEU A 275 -17.94 -2.46 26.04
N ARG A 276 -17.32 -1.87 27.07
CA ARG A 276 -18.02 -1.36 28.26
C ARG A 276 -19.03 -0.27 27.93
N GLN A 277 -18.73 0.61 26.97
CA GLN A 277 -19.67 1.62 26.49
C GLN A 277 -20.87 0.97 25.79
N VAL A 278 -20.64 0.04 24.86
CA VAL A 278 -21.71 -0.68 24.14
C VAL A 278 -22.56 -1.51 25.11
N GLU A 279 -21.97 -2.11 26.13
CA GLU A 279 -22.70 -2.82 27.19
C GLU A 279 -23.60 -1.88 28.00
N LEU A 280 -23.10 -0.68 28.36
CA LEU A 280 -23.90 0.33 29.06
C LEU A 280 -25.07 0.84 28.21
N GLU A 281 -24.82 1.18 26.94
CA GLU A 281 -25.86 1.60 26.00
C GLU A 281 -26.91 0.50 25.80
N ARG A 282 -26.49 -0.77 25.66
CA ARG A 282 -27.40 -1.92 25.62
C ARG A 282 -28.22 -2.05 26.90
N HIS A 283 -27.64 -1.81 28.07
CA HIS A 283 -28.38 -1.84 29.34
C HIS A 283 -29.45 -0.74 29.41
N ILE A 284 -29.11 0.49 29.03
CA ILE A 284 -30.08 1.61 28.97
C ILE A 284 -31.22 1.28 28.01
N LEU A 285 -30.91 0.84 26.78
CA LEU A 285 -31.94 0.45 25.80
C LEU A 285 -32.80 -0.74 26.27
N MET A 286 -32.24 -1.68 27.05
CA MET A 286 -33.01 -2.76 27.66
C MET A 286 -33.98 -2.25 28.74
N GLU A 287 -33.58 -1.27 29.55
CA GLU A 287 -34.46 -0.63 30.54
C GLU A 287 -35.57 0.19 29.87
N GLU A 288 -35.26 0.94 28.82
CA GLU A 288 -36.24 1.67 28.01
C GLU A 288 -37.26 0.72 27.33
N LEU A 289 -36.79 -0.39 26.75
CA LEU A 289 -37.66 -1.42 26.18
C LEU A 289 -38.54 -2.10 27.24
N GLN A 290 -38.06 -2.27 28.48
CA GLN A 290 -38.90 -2.76 29.58
C GLN A 290 -39.96 -1.74 29.98
N LEU A 291 -39.60 -0.46 30.10
CA LEU A 291 -40.54 0.62 30.41
C LEU A 291 -41.61 0.79 29.32
N LEU A 292 -41.23 0.70 28.04
CA LEU A 292 -42.18 0.74 26.93
C LEU A 292 -43.13 -0.46 26.97
N ARG A 293 -42.64 -1.68 27.24
CA ARG A 293 -43.51 -2.87 27.41
C ARG A 293 -44.51 -2.72 28.54
N VAL A 294 -44.11 -2.12 29.67
CA VAL A 294 -45.04 -1.84 30.79
C VAL A 294 -46.14 -0.86 30.33
N LYS A 295 -45.76 0.24 29.68
CA LYS A 295 -46.73 1.22 29.13
C LYS A 295 -47.66 0.61 28.07
N ASP A 296 -47.14 -0.25 27.20
CA ASP A 296 -47.95 -0.97 26.22
C ASP A 296 -48.98 -1.87 26.93
N THR A 297 -48.60 -2.56 28.01
CA THR A 297 -49.55 -3.35 28.82
C THR A 297 -50.57 -2.48 29.55
N GLU A 298 -50.17 -1.34 30.13
CA GLU A 298 -51.08 -0.38 30.79
C GLU A 298 -52.12 0.16 29.79
N LEU A 299 -51.68 0.62 28.61
CA LEU A 299 -52.57 1.10 27.54
C LEU A 299 -53.47 -0.01 26.99
N GLN A 300 -52.98 -1.25 26.91
CA GLN A 300 -53.78 -2.40 26.49
C GLN A 300 -54.87 -2.75 27.53
N GLU A 301 -54.57 -2.62 28.82
CA GLU A 301 -55.55 -2.76 29.90
C GLU A 301 -56.58 -1.61 29.89
N GLU A 302 -56.15 -0.35 29.72
CA GLU A 302 -57.04 0.81 29.58
C GLU A 302 -58.00 0.66 28.39
N LEU A 303 -57.50 0.26 27.21
CA LEU A 303 -58.33 -0.05 26.05
C LEU A 303 -59.33 -1.18 26.35
N SER A 304 -58.90 -2.22 27.07
CA SER A 304 -59.81 -3.30 27.49
C SER A 304 -60.91 -2.80 28.42
N ASN A 305 -60.59 -1.89 29.36
CA ASN A 305 -61.56 -1.30 30.28
C ASN A 305 -62.56 -0.40 29.54
N ILE A 306 -62.09 0.47 28.63
CA ILE A 306 -62.94 1.33 27.80
C ILE A 306 -63.86 0.48 26.90
N THR A 307 -63.38 -0.63 26.33
CA THR A 307 -64.24 -1.52 25.53
C THR A 307 -65.29 -2.24 26.38
N GLN A 308 -64.98 -2.64 27.62
CA GLN A 308 -65.96 -3.21 28.55
C GLN A 308 -67.00 -2.18 29.00
N GLU A 309 -66.58 -0.94 29.30
CA GLU A 309 -67.48 0.16 29.65
C GLU A 309 -68.39 0.51 28.48
N LYS A 310 -67.85 0.57 27.25
CA LYS A 310 -68.64 0.74 26.03
C LYS A 310 -69.74 -0.31 25.92
N VAL A 311 -69.42 -1.60 26.10
CA VAL A 311 -70.42 -2.68 26.03
C VAL A 311 -71.49 -2.52 27.11
N ARG A 312 -71.11 -2.15 28.35
CA ARG A 312 -72.10 -1.86 29.41
C ARG A 312 -73.01 -0.68 29.07
N LEU A 313 -72.47 0.38 28.49
CA LEU A 313 -73.25 1.54 28.05
C LEU A 313 -74.17 1.20 26.87
N GLU A 314 -73.75 0.32 25.95
CA GLU A 314 -74.60 -0.24 24.89
C GLU A 314 -75.74 -1.08 25.48
N GLU A 315 -75.47 -1.95 26.47
CA GLU A 315 -76.48 -2.74 27.19
C GLU A 315 -77.47 -1.85 27.98
N GLU A 316 -77.00 -0.79 28.64
CA GLU A 316 -77.85 0.19 29.34
C GLU A 316 -78.72 0.98 28.36
N LEU A 317 -78.16 1.40 27.23
CA LEU A 317 -78.88 2.09 26.16
C LEU A 317 -79.98 1.20 25.58
N ASP A 318 -79.70 -0.08 25.32
CA ASP A 318 -80.70 -1.04 24.86
C ASP A 318 -81.79 -1.29 25.91
N ALA A 319 -81.44 -1.39 27.19
CA ALA A 319 -82.41 -1.50 28.27
C ALA A 319 -83.30 -0.25 28.40
N VAL A 320 -82.76 0.95 28.15
CA VAL A 320 -83.54 2.20 28.06
C VAL A 320 -84.43 2.21 26.81
N ASN A 321 -83.93 1.77 25.65
CA ASN A 321 -84.70 1.65 24.41
C ASN A 321 -85.86 0.64 24.51
N VAL A 322 -85.72 -0.43 25.31
CA VAL A 322 -86.84 -1.33 25.65
C VAL A 322 -87.88 -0.59 26.50
N LYS A 323 -87.46 0.05 27.60
CA LYS A 323 -88.37 0.81 28.48
C LYS A 323 -89.10 1.95 27.75
N LEU A 324 -88.41 2.62 26.82
CA LEU A 324 -88.99 3.66 25.98
C LEU A 324 -90.10 3.07 25.08
N ARG A 325 -89.83 1.98 24.37
CA ARG A 325 -90.84 1.29 23.55
C ARG A 325 -92.01 0.77 24.37
N ASP A 326 -91.77 0.26 25.57
CA ASP A 326 -92.84 -0.15 26.49
C ASP A 326 -93.71 1.06 26.92
N ALA A 327 -93.08 2.20 27.23
CA ALA A 327 -93.76 3.45 27.55
C ALA A 327 -94.55 4.00 26.35
N GLU A 328 -93.96 4.04 25.15
CA GLU A 328 -94.62 4.40 23.89
C GLU A 328 -95.84 3.49 23.63
N SER A 329 -95.69 2.17 23.81
CA SER A 329 -96.81 1.23 23.70
C SER A 329 -97.92 1.54 24.70
N SER A 330 -97.57 2.00 25.92
CA SER A 330 -98.53 2.39 26.95
C SER A 330 -99.25 3.70 26.60
N VAL A 331 -98.54 4.66 26.01
CA VAL A 331 -99.13 5.90 25.48
C VAL A 331 -100.08 5.59 24.32
N ILE A 332 -99.70 4.71 23.40
CA ILE A 332 -100.56 4.27 22.29
C ILE A 332 -101.82 3.57 22.82
N ARG A 333 -101.70 2.70 23.84
CA ARG A 333 -102.87 2.10 24.51
C ARG A 333 -103.76 3.15 25.15
N LEU A 334 -103.21 4.05 25.97
CA LEU A 334 -103.96 5.12 26.64
C LEU A 334 -104.62 6.09 25.65
N GLN A 335 -103.98 6.37 24.50
CA GLN A 335 -104.61 7.12 23.41
C GLN A 335 -105.76 6.35 22.76
N GLY A 336 -105.64 5.02 22.64
CA GLY A 336 -106.72 4.13 22.22
C GLY A 336 -107.89 4.13 23.22
N ASP A 337 -107.60 3.94 24.51
CA ASP A 337 -108.58 3.96 25.60
C ASP A 337 -109.28 5.33 25.71
N LEU A 338 -108.55 6.43 25.51
CA LEU A 338 -109.13 7.78 25.45
C LEU A 338 -110.03 7.95 24.23
N LYS A 339 -109.64 7.47 23.04
CA LYS A 339 -110.50 7.48 21.84
C LYS A 339 -111.75 6.64 22.06
N GLN A 340 -111.63 5.45 22.65
CA GLN A 340 -112.76 4.59 22.98
C GLN A 340 -113.67 5.26 24.02
N LEU A 341 -113.14 5.85 25.09
CA LEU A 341 -113.94 6.54 26.10
C LEU A 341 -114.62 7.79 25.53
N LEU A 342 -113.96 8.54 24.65
CA LEU A 342 -114.60 9.63 23.90
C LEU A 342 -115.72 9.08 22.99
N GLN A 343 -115.52 7.94 22.34
CA GLN A 343 -116.52 7.30 21.49
C GLN A 343 -117.68 6.66 22.29
N ASP A 344 -117.45 6.21 23.52
CA ASP A 344 -118.49 5.68 24.41
C ASP A 344 -119.29 6.81 25.09
N LYS A 345 -118.64 7.92 25.44
CA LYS A 345 -119.26 9.10 26.07
C LYS A 345 -119.94 10.04 25.09
N PHE A 346 -119.39 10.17 23.89
CA PHE A 346 -119.83 11.15 22.88
C PHE A 346 -120.10 10.54 21.50
N GLY A 347 -119.63 9.32 21.20
CA GLY A 347 -119.89 8.63 19.93
C GLY A 347 -121.17 7.80 19.87
N SER A 348 -121.91 7.68 20.98
CA SER A 348 -123.34 7.30 20.95
C SER A 348 -124.26 8.49 20.62
N LEU A 349 -123.69 9.70 20.46
CA LEU A 349 -124.39 10.84 19.90
C LEU A 349 -124.20 10.80 18.39
N ASP A 350 -125.21 10.26 17.70
CA ASP A 350 -125.38 10.50 16.27
C ASP A 350 -125.35 12.03 16.01
N PRO A 351 -124.70 12.57 14.95
CA PRO A 351 -124.43 14.01 14.80
C PRO A 351 -125.65 14.92 14.62
N THR A 352 -126.86 14.42 14.88
CA THR A 352 -128.13 15.08 14.58
C THR A 352 -129.14 14.93 15.71
N GLY A 353 -129.40 16.02 16.43
CA GLY A 353 -130.78 16.29 16.88
C GLY A 353 -131.16 16.02 18.34
N THR A 354 -130.28 16.19 19.34
CA THR A 354 -130.79 16.30 20.75
C THR A 354 -130.09 17.34 21.64
N TYR A 355 -128.81 17.66 21.42
CA TYR A 355 -128.19 18.84 22.08
C TYR A 355 -128.78 20.18 21.60
N LEU A 356 -129.36 20.20 20.39
CA LEU A 356 -130.09 21.34 19.84
C LEU A 356 -131.24 21.83 20.73
N SER A 357 -131.79 21.05 21.67
CA SER A 357 -132.85 21.58 22.55
C SER A 357 -132.35 22.68 23.49
N HIS A 358 -131.10 22.63 23.96
CA HIS A 358 -130.54 23.68 24.80
C HIS A 358 -129.97 24.83 23.96
N GLU A 359 -129.32 24.51 22.86
CA GLU A 359 -128.72 25.51 21.96
C GLU A 359 -129.79 26.32 21.20
N GLN A 360 -130.91 25.69 20.81
CA GLN A 360 -132.08 26.43 20.29
C GLN A 360 -132.79 27.23 21.38
N LYS A 361 -132.86 26.78 22.64
CA LYS A 361 -133.41 27.60 23.75
C LYS A 361 -132.57 28.86 23.96
N PHE A 362 -131.25 28.74 23.98
CA PHE A 362 -130.37 29.91 24.03
C PHE A 362 -130.50 30.79 22.78
N SER A 363 -130.60 30.20 21.58
CA SER A 363 -130.84 30.97 20.33
C SER A 363 -132.16 31.74 20.34
N THR A 364 -133.25 31.15 20.87
CA THR A 364 -134.54 31.84 21.00
C THR A 364 -134.45 32.96 22.03
N ILE A 365 -133.88 32.71 23.21
CA ILE A 365 -133.71 33.74 24.25
C ILE A 365 -132.86 34.91 23.71
N ILE A 366 -131.75 34.63 23.02
CA ILE A 366 -130.90 35.66 22.39
C ILE A 366 -131.71 36.49 21.40
N LYS A 367 -132.47 35.86 20.48
CA LYS A 367 -133.31 36.57 19.51
C LYS A 367 -134.40 37.42 20.17
N GLU A 368 -134.96 36.97 21.28
CA GLU A 368 -136.02 37.67 22.01
C GLU A 368 -135.47 38.88 22.76
N TYR A 369 -134.25 38.78 23.32
CA TYR A 369 -133.50 39.93 23.85
C TYR A 369 -133.03 40.89 22.74
N GLU A 370 -132.58 40.39 21.59
CA GLU A 370 -132.23 41.21 20.42
C GLU A 370 -133.45 42.01 19.91
N LEU A 371 -134.64 41.39 19.89
CA LEU A 371 -135.88 42.06 19.49
C LEU A 371 -136.26 43.15 20.49
N GLN A 372 -136.15 42.88 21.80
CA GLN A 372 -136.38 43.89 22.85
C GLN A 372 -135.37 45.04 22.77
N CYS A 373 -134.09 44.77 22.50
CA CYS A 373 -133.10 45.82 22.28
C CYS A 373 -133.46 46.69 21.06
N ARG A 374 -133.99 46.08 19.99
CA ARG A 374 -134.41 46.79 18.77
C ARG A 374 -135.65 47.65 19.00
N GLU A 375 -136.68 47.13 19.67
CA GLU A 375 -137.89 47.88 20.01
C GLU A 375 -137.60 49.03 21.00
N LEU A 376 -136.69 48.81 21.96
CA LEU A 376 -136.18 49.88 22.82
C LEU A 376 -135.39 50.93 22.04
N GLN A 377 -134.62 50.52 21.01
CA GLN A 377 -133.91 51.44 20.14
C GLN A 377 -134.87 52.27 19.29
N ASP A 378 -135.83 51.66 18.59
CA ASP A 378 -136.86 52.35 17.80
C ASP A 378 -137.63 53.38 18.66
N ARG A 379 -137.98 53.01 19.90
CA ARG A 379 -138.67 53.88 20.85
C ARG A 379 -137.80 55.03 21.38
N ASN A 380 -136.49 54.81 21.50
CA ASN A 380 -135.53 55.85 21.89
C ASN A 380 -135.25 56.80 20.71
N ASP A 381 -135.29 56.30 19.47
CA ASP A 381 -135.21 57.10 18.25
C ASP A 381 -136.48 57.95 18.06
N GLU A 382 -137.68 57.41 18.32
CA GLU A 382 -138.93 58.19 18.37
C GLU A 382 -138.84 59.33 19.41
N LEU A 383 -138.47 59.01 20.67
CA LEU A 383 -138.29 60.01 21.72
C LEU A 383 -137.20 61.05 21.39
N SER A 384 -136.13 60.64 20.69
CA SER A 384 -135.09 61.54 20.21
C SER A 384 -135.62 62.48 19.12
N SER A 385 -136.46 61.99 18.22
CA SER A 385 -137.13 62.81 17.20
C SER A 385 -138.11 63.82 17.80
N GLU A 386 -138.85 63.45 18.86
CA GLU A 386 -139.70 64.38 19.62
C GLU A 386 -138.85 65.43 20.36
N LEU A 387 -137.75 65.04 20.99
CA LEU A 387 -136.81 65.95 21.64
C LEU A 387 -136.17 66.93 20.64
N ASP A 388 -135.82 66.48 19.44
CA ASP A 388 -135.24 67.36 18.43
C ASP A 388 -136.28 68.26 17.77
N LEU A 389 -137.53 67.81 17.58
CA LEU A 389 -138.65 68.70 17.24
C LEU A 389 -138.87 69.79 18.31
N LEU A 390 -138.82 69.44 19.59
CA LEU A 390 -138.92 70.39 20.70
C LEU A 390 -137.70 71.32 20.82
N LYS A 391 -136.50 70.87 20.44
CA LYS A 391 -135.30 71.74 20.32
C LYS A 391 -135.41 72.68 19.13
N ILE A 392 -135.88 72.22 17.96
CA ILE A 392 -136.10 73.04 16.76
C ILE A 392 -137.12 74.16 17.04
N GLN A 393 -138.13 73.90 17.89
CA GLN A 393 -139.07 74.93 18.35
C GLN A 393 -138.44 75.98 19.31
N ARG A 394 -137.28 75.67 19.91
CA ARG A 394 -136.55 76.55 20.85
C ARG A 394 -135.28 77.20 20.28
N SER A 395 -134.65 76.63 19.26
CA SER A 395 -133.34 77.10 18.74
C SER A 395 -133.42 78.18 17.65
N SER A 396 -134.62 78.53 17.15
CA SER A 396 -134.81 79.60 16.16
C SER A 396 -134.77 81.03 16.75
N ARG A 397 -133.86 81.28 17.72
CA ARG A 397 -133.48 82.63 18.17
C ARG A 397 -131.98 82.72 18.52
N ARG A 398 -131.19 83.14 17.51
CA ARG A 398 -129.82 83.72 17.57
C ARG A 398 -128.68 82.72 17.90
N SER A 399 -127.74 82.52 16.96
CA SER A 399 -126.49 83.31 16.71
C SER A 399 -125.39 82.98 17.74
N GLU A 400 -124.10 82.83 17.40
CA GLU A 400 -123.35 82.99 16.14
C GLU A 400 -121.90 82.48 16.32
N ARG A 401 -121.20 82.08 15.22
CA ARG A 401 -119.71 81.99 15.07
C ARG A 401 -118.98 80.90 15.92
N SER A 402 -117.83 80.34 15.50
CA SER A 402 -117.14 80.28 14.19
C SER A 402 -116.07 79.17 14.18
N ALA A 403 -115.64 78.76 12.97
CA ALA A 403 -114.52 77.90 12.55
C ALA A 403 -113.25 77.81 13.45
N GLY A 404 -112.42 76.76 13.35
CA GLY A 404 -112.48 75.54 12.51
C GLY A 404 -111.09 74.95 12.17
N ASN A 405 -111.07 73.75 11.56
CA ASN A 405 -110.02 73.16 10.70
C ASN A 405 -108.65 72.78 11.37
N ASP A 406 -107.89 71.75 10.96
CA ASP A 406 -108.04 70.71 9.90
C ASP A 406 -107.10 69.50 10.22
N VAL A 407 -107.50 68.21 10.08
CA VAL A 407 -107.35 67.29 8.88
C VAL A 407 -105.89 66.78 8.71
N SER A 408 -105.54 65.52 8.40
CA SER A 408 -106.08 64.40 7.60
C SER A 408 -105.36 63.06 7.96
N ALA A 409 -105.70 61.84 7.50
CA ALA A 409 -106.91 61.21 6.94
C ALA A 409 -106.65 59.69 6.71
N SER A 410 -107.74 58.92 6.56
CA SER A 410 -107.85 57.62 5.85
C SER A 410 -107.08 56.38 6.36
N GLU A 411 -107.55 55.14 6.25
CA GLU A 411 -108.89 54.49 6.12
C GLU A 411 -108.60 52.97 6.36
N LEU A 412 -109.39 52.19 7.11
CA LEU A 412 -110.53 51.38 6.65
C LEU A 412 -110.25 50.58 5.34
N SER A 413 -110.63 49.31 5.15
CA SER A 413 -111.47 48.41 5.97
C SER A 413 -111.53 46.98 5.36
N TRP A 414 -111.42 45.94 6.20
CA TRP A 414 -112.12 44.62 6.16
C TRP A 414 -112.27 43.76 4.87
N SER A 415 -111.98 42.44 5.01
CA SER A 415 -112.88 41.28 4.74
C SER A 415 -112.30 40.08 3.97
N LEU A 416 -112.30 38.93 4.66
CA LEU A 416 -112.88 37.63 4.27
C LEU A 416 -112.45 36.86 2.99
N GLN A 417 -112.12 35.56 3.22
CA GLN A 417 -112.65 34.36 2.53
C GLN A 417 -111.62 33.36 1.92
N HIS A 418 -111.97 32.07 2.00
CA HIS A 418 -111.19 30.90 1.55
C HIS A 418 -111.08 30.78 0.03
N ILE A 419 -110.02 30.08 -0.45
CA ILE A 419 -110.04 29.13 -1.60
C ILE A 419 -108.78 28.23 -1.54
N GLU A 420 -108.85 27.10 -2.25
CA GLU A 420 -107.94 25.95 -2.19
C GLU A 420 -106.82 25.95 -3.28
N SER A 421 -105.87 25.02 -3.12
CA SER A 421 -105.19 24.23 -4.17
C SER A 421 -104.03 24.79 -5.04
N GLU A 422 -102.93 24.02 -4.94
CA GLU A 422 -102.06 23.46 -6.01
C GLU A 422 -101.26 24.38 -6.97
N SER A 423 -99.94 24.12 -7.05
CA SER A 423 -99.27 23.55 -8.25
C SER A 423 -97.73 23.48 -8.07
N ASP A 424 -97.16 22.30 -8.40
CA ASP A 424 -95.78 22.02 -8.89
C ASP A 424 -94.58 22.29 -7.92
N ASP A 425 -93.47 21.54 -7.90
CA ASP A 425 -92.99 20.29 -8.54
C ASP A 425 -91.81 19.75 -7.67
N SER A 426 -91.45 18.47 -7.50
CA SER A 426 -91.94 17.15 -7.97
C SER A 426 -91.83 16.10 -6.84
N ASP A 427 -92.23 14.85 -7.10
CA ASP A 427 -91.98 13.67 -6.25
C ASP A 427 -91.61 12.44 -7.13
N MET A 428 -91.26 11.32 -6.48
CA MET A 428 -91.31 9.92 -6.91
C MET A 428 -89.95 9.16 -7.02
N LYS A 429 -89.66 8.40 -5.95
CA LYS A 429 -89.75 6.90 -5.87
C LYS A 429 -89.18 6.06 -7.05
N GLN A 430 -88.63 4.86 -6.85
CA GLN A 430 -88.34 4.04 -5.67
C GLN A 430 -87.35 2.91 -6.06
N SER A 431 -86.68 2.35 -5.06
CA SER A 431 -85.97 1.05 -5.04
C SER A 431 -86.19 0.03 -6.18
N SER A 432 -85.10 -0.53 -6.71
CA SER A 432 -84.87 -2.00 -6.68
C SER A 432 -83.45 -2.43 -7.10
N SER A 433 -82.86 -3.31 -6.30
CA SER A 433 -81.71 -4.20 -6.60
C SER A 433 -82.16 -5.37 -7.53
N PRO A 434 -81.31 -6.30 -8.06
CA PRO A 434 -80.04 -6.75 -7.49
C PRO A 434 -78.88 -7.23 -8.43
N ALA A 435 -77.80 -7.60 -7.75
CA ALA A 435 -76.56 -8.31 -8.14
C ALA A 435 -76.63 -9.38 -9.26
N VAL A 436 -75.46 -9.75 -9.83
CA VAL A 436 -74.86 -11.11 -9.72
C VAL A 436 -73.52 -11.31 -10.52
N ARG A 437 -72.46 -11.70 -9.78
CA ARG A 437 -71.32 -12.61 -10.13
C ARG A 437 -70.15 -12.22 -11.10
N LYS A 438 -68.96 -12.27 -10.47
CA LYS A 438 -67.79 -13.18 -10.69
C LYS A 438 -66.58 -12.73 -11.55
N ARG A 439 -65.45 -12.57 -10.83
CA ARG A 439 -64.04 -12.95 -11.13
C ARG A 439 -63.42 -12.31 -12.41
N LEU A 440 -62.18 -11.82 -12.40
CA LEU A 440 -60.94 -12.47 -11.95
C LEU A 440 -59.90 -11.46 -11.42
N GLN A 441 -59.01 -11.95 -10.54
CA GLN A 441 -57.68 -11.40 -10.19
C GLN A 441 -56.63 -12.05 -11.14
N PRO A 442 -55.32 -11.68 -11.15
CA PRO A 442 -54.58 -10.66 -10.36
C PRO A 442 -53.60 -9.77 -11.20
N VAL A 443 -52.67 -9.09 -10.51
CA VAL A 443 -51.27 -8.76 -10.90
C VAL A 443 -50.92 -7.27 -11.20
N ASP A 444 -50.18 -6.71 -10.23
CA ASP A 444 -49.07 -5.74 -10.27
C ASP A 444 -49.22 -4.23 -10.56
N LYS A 445 -48.28 -3.54 -9.88
CA LYS A 445 -47.75 -2.17 -10.08
C LYS A 445 -48.62 -1.01 -9.59
N ILE A 446 -48.55 -0.88 -8.26
CA ILE A 446 -48.43 0.40 -7.56
C ILE A 446 -47.49 1.35 -8.34
N ALA A 447 -48.04 2.47 -8.81
CA ALA A 447 -47.28 3.64 -9.22
C ALA A 447 -47.84 4.84 -8.43
N LEU A 448 -47.24 5.08 -7.25
CA LEU A 448 -47.46 6.30 -6.48
C LEU A 448 -46.62 7.42 -7.11
N SER A 449 -47.25 8.55 -7.46
CA SER A 449 -46.59 9.85 -7.63
C SER A 449 -47.63 10.97 -7.72
N SER A 450 -47.28 12.15 -7.20
CA SER A 450 -47.97 13.44 -7.38
C SER A 450 -49.38 13.56 -6.76
N LEU A 451 -49.40 13.90 -5.47
CA LEU A 451 -50.54 14.60 -4.84
C LEU A 451 -50.05 15.86 -4.12
N ASP A 452 -49.35 16.73 -4.87
CA ASP A 452 -49.20 18.14 -4.50
C ASP A 452 -50.39 18.91 -5.07
N ASP A 453 -51.34 19.26 -4.18
CA ASP A 453 -52.15 20.49 -4.21
C ASP A 453 -53.26 20.40 -3.13
N ILE A 454 -52.88 20.68 -1.88
CA ILE A 454 -53.84 21.11 -0.86
C ILE A 454 -53.57 22.58 -0.57
N SER A 455 -54.36 23.43 -1.19
CA SER A 455 -54.34 24.87 -0.96
C SER A 455 -54.65 25.20 0.50
N VAL A 456 -53.72 25.89 1.16
CA VAL A 456 -53.83 26.43 2.52
C VAL A 456 -53.68 27.95 2.41
N PRO A 457 -54.49 28.76 3.12
CA PRO A 457 -55.16 29.88 2.47
C PRO A 457 -54.31 31.13 2.23
N ALA A 458 -54.62 31.77 1.09
CA ALA A 458 -54.34 33.15 0.67
C ALA A 458 -53.33 33.95 1.53
N VAL A 459 -52.04 33.69 1.31
CA VAL A 459 -50.99 34.69 1.56
C VAL A 459 -51.00 35.68 0.39
N SER A 460 -50.71 36.97 0.65
CA SER A 460 -50.74 38.00 -0.40
C SER A 460 -49.80 37.65 -1.57
N ILE A 461 -50.29 37.81 -2.80
CA ILE A 461 -49.60 37.51 -4.07
C ILE A 461 -48.21 38.16 -4.15
N GLN A 462 -48.00 39.32 -3.50
CA GLN A 462 -46.69 39.98 -3.42
C GLN A 462 -45.66 39.16 -2.62
N THR A 463 -46.09 38.47 -1.57
CA THR A 463 -45.23 37.62 -0.72
C THR A 463 -44.84 36.35 -1.45
N GLU A 464 -45.79 35.75 -2.18
CA GLU A 464 -45.57 34.57 -3.00
C GLU A 464 -44.59 34.88 -4.15
N LEU A 465 -44.80 35.98 -4.88
CA LEU A 465 -43.89 36.43 -5.93
C LEU A 465 -42.48 36.73 -5.40
N ALA A 466 -42.35 37.31 -4.20
CA ALA A 466 -41.04 37.57 -3.58
C ALA A 466 -40.33 36.27 -3.14
N VAL A 467 -41.06 35.29 -2.63
CA VAL A 467 -40.51 33.97 -2.28
C VAL A 467 -40.10 33.20 -3.54
N GLU A 468 -40.89 33.26 -4.61
CA GLU A 468 -40.57 32.56 -5.86
C GLU A 468 -39.40 33.23 -6.60
N GLN A 469 -39.29 34.56 -6.58
CA GLN A 469 -38.10 35.28 -7.06
C GLN A 469 -36.84 34.94 -6.24
N LEU A 470 -36.96 34.75 -4.92
CA LEU A 470 -35.83 34.33 -4.08
C LEU A 470 -35.44 32.88 -4.34
N LYS A 471 -36.40 31.96 -4.53
CA LYS A 471 -36.13 30.59 -4.98
C LYS A 471 -35.43 30.57 -6.33
N GLU A 472 -35.98 31.27 -7.33
CA GLU A 472 -35.43 31.28 -8.69
C GLU A 472 -34.00 31.84 -8.70
N LYS A 473 -33.75 32.90 -7.92
CA LYS A 473 -32.41 33.45 -7.75
C LYS A 473 -31.46 32.48 -7.03
N HIS A 474 -31.92 31.80 -5.98
CA HIS A 474 -31.13 30.78 -5.29
C HIS A 474 -30.83 29.57 -6.21
N GLN A 475 -31.80 29.15 -7.03
CA GLN A 475 -31.64 28.11 -8.03
C GLN A 475 -30.56 28.49 -9.05
N GLN A 476 -30.55 29.74 -9.51
CA GLN A 476 -29.53 30.28 -10.43
C GLN A 476 -28.14 30.39 -9.76
N GLU A 477 -28.07 30.84 -8.50
CA GLU A 477 -26.81 30.89 -7.73
C GLU A 477 -26.23 29.48 -7.50
N VAL A 478 -27.06 28.49 -7.18
CA VAL A 478 -26.68 27.07 -7.06
C VAL A 478 -26.22 26.50 -8.41
N GLN A 479 -26.93 26.79 -9.51
CA GLN A 479 -26.50 26.38 -10.85
C GLN A 479 -25.16 26.99 -11.25
N GLN A 480 -24.92 28.27 -10.97
CA GLN A 480 -23.62 28.92 -11.23
C GLN A 480 -22.49 28.31 -10.39
N LEU A 481 -22.73 28.04 -9.11
CA LEU A 481 -21.76 27.36 -8.24
C LEU A 481 -21.46 25.94 -8.75
N ASN A 482 -22.48 25.19 -9.18
CA ASN A 482 -22.30 23.85 -9.73
C ASN A 482 -21.46 23.88 -11.02
N ILE A 483 -21.76 24.80 -11.94
CA ILE A 483 -20.97 25.01 -13.16
C ILE A 483 -19.52 25.38 -12.82
N GLN A 484 -19.27 26.24 -11.83
CA GLN A 484 -17.91 26.62 -11.42
C GLN A 484 -17.13 25.45 -10.83
N LEU A 485 -17.75 24.65 -9.95
CA LEU A 485 -17.14 23.44 -9.38
C LEU A 485 -16.86 22.40 -10.46
N GLU A 486 -17.83 22.12 -11.33
CA GLU A 486 -17.68 21.16 -12.43
C GLU A 486 -16.61 21.61 -13.43
N THR A 487 -16.46 22.92 -13.69
CA THR A 487 -15.37 23.46 -14.51
C THR A 487 -14.00 23.29 -13.85
N GLN A 488 -13.89 23.48 -12.52
CA GLN A 488 -12.64 23.24 -11.80
C GLN A 488 -12.29 21.74 -11.72
N ILE A 489 -13.27 20.87 -11.47
CA ILE A 489 -13.07 19.42 -11.46
C ILE A 489 -12.56 18.96 -12.83
N ASN A 490 -13.24 19.32 -13.92
CA ASN A 490 -12.80 19.00 -15.28
C ASN A 490 -11.39 19.56 -15.60
N TYR A 491 -11.02 20.73 -15.08
CA TYR A 491 -9.67 21.28 -15.24
C TYR A 491 -8.61 20.42 -14.54
N TYR A 492 -8.84 20.03 -13.28
CA TYR A 492 -7.89 19.20 -12.54
C TYR A 492 -7.84 17.76 -13.03
N GLU A 493 -8.96 17.16 -13.43
CA GLU A 493 -9.01 15.85 -14.10
C GLU A 493 -8.18 15.85 -15.38
N ARG A 494 -8.34 16.88 -16.22
CA ARG A 494 -7.56 17.02 -17.46
C ARG A 494 -6.07 17.25 -17.21
N GLN A 495 -5.69 18.00 -16.17
CA GLN A 495 -4.29 18.14 -15.75
C GLN A 495 -3.70 16.81 -15.27
N LEU A 496 -4.44 16.05 -14.44
CA LEU A 496 -4.03 14.72 -13.98
C LEU A 496 -3.89 13.73 -15.14
N ASP A 497 -4.79 13.76 -16.12
CA ASP A 497 -4.70 12.88 -17.30
C ASP A 497 -3.57 13.26 -18.25
N MET A 498 -3.26 14.55 -18.43
CA MET A 498 -2.05 14.99 -19.13
C MET A 498 -0.78 14.52 -18.40
N MET A 499 -0.74 14.59 -17.07
CA MET A 499 0.39 14.11 -16.27
C MET A 499 0.56 12.58 -16.39
N LYS A 500 -0.53 11.80 -16.30
CA LYS A 500 -0.50 10.33 -16.53
C LYS A 500 0.02 9.98 -17.92
N GLN A 501 -0.41 10.71 -18.95
CA GLN A 501 0.06 10.51 -20.32
C GLN A 501 1.56 10.83 -20.46
N SER A 502 2.05 11.90 -19.82
CA SER A 502 3.49 12.23 -19.79
C SER A 502 4.31 11.11 -19.14
N MET A 503 3.91 10.64 -17.95
CA MET A 503 4.63 9.58 -17.23
C MET A 503 4.59 8.24 -17.98
N GLU A 504 3.51 7.93 -18.70
CA GLU A 504 3.43 6.72 -19.53
C GLU A 504 4.26 6.83 -20.83
N VAL A 505 4.53 8.04 -21.33
CA VAL A 505 5.51 8.28 -22.40
C VAL A 505 6.94 8.11 -21.85
N GLU A 506 7.29 8.77 -20.75
CA GLU A 506 8.60 8.61 -20.10
C GLU A 506 8.90 7.15 -19.76
N ARG A 507 7.93 6.41 -19.23
CA ARG A 507 8.03 4.97 -18.96
C ARG A 507 8.30 4.15 -20.23
N LYS A 508 7.70 4.51 -21.36
CA LYS A 508 7.94 3.86 -22.66
C LYS A 508 9.32 4.21 -23.23
N ASP A 509 9.77 5.45 -23.07
CA ASP A 509 11.08 5.90 -23.53
C ASP A 509 12.20 5.23 -22.72
N ILE A 510 12.05 5.16 -21.40
CA ILE A 510 12.94 4.38 -20.51
C ILE A 510 12.94 2.89 -20.90
N SER A 511 11.78 2.29 -21.14
CA SER A 511 11.69 0.89 -21.57
C SER A 511 12.30 0.64 -22.96
N GLN A 512 12.27 1.63 -23.86
CA GLN A 512 12.91 1.54 -25.18
C GLN A 512 14.43 1.71 -25.06
N ALA A 513 14.92 2.61 -24.20
CA ALA A 513 16.34 2.79 -23.93
C ALA A 513 16.97 1.49 -23.42
N PHE A 514 16.38 0.85 -22.40
CA PHE A 514 16.87 -0.45 -21.92
C PHE A 514 16.80 -1.55 -22.99
N LYS A 515 15.78 -1.55 -23.85
CA LYS A 515 15.69 -2.54 -24.93
C LYS A 515 16.81 -2.36 -25.97
N LEU A 516 17.17 -1.12 -26.31
CA LEU A 516 18.29 -0.82 -27.21
C LEU A 516 19.63 -1.21 -26.59
N GLU A 517 19.83 -0.88 -25.30
CA GLU A 517 21.04 -1.23 -24.55
C GLU A 517 21.24 -2.75 -24.46
N ILE A 518 20.18 -3.51 -24.16
CA ILE A 518 20.21 -4.99 -24.18
C ILE A 518 20.60 -5.51 -25.57
N SER A 519 20.00 -4.99 -26.65
CA SER A 519 20.35 -5.42 -28.01
C SER A 519 21.79 -5.06 -28.40
N GLU A 520 22.33 -3.94 -27.94
CA GLU A 520 23.75 -3.60 -28.15
C GLU A 520 24.67 -4.53 -27.38
N LEU A 521 24.36 -4.86 -26.12
CA LEU A 521 25.11 -5.82 -25.30
C LEU A 521 25.06 -7.25 -25.89
N GLU A 522 23.91 -7.68 -26.41
CA GLU A 522 23.77 -8.94 -27.15
C GLU A 522 24.63 -8.96 -28.42
N GLU A 523 24.69 -7.86 -29.17
CA GLU A 523 25.56 -7.76 -30.34
C GLU A 523 27.04 -7.80 -29.94
N GLN A 524 27.45 -7.04 -28.90
CA GLN A 524 28.81 -7.05 -28.37
C GLN A 524 29.22 -8.47 -27.91
N LYS A 525 28.34 -9.18 -27.21
CA LYS A 525 28.53 -10.59 -26.83
C LYS A 525 28.75 -11.47 -28.06
N SER A 526 27.90 -11.36 -29.08
CA SER A 526 28.02 -12.18 -30.31
C SER A 526 29.34 -11.93 -31.05
N ARG A 527 29.84 -10.68 -31.06
CA ARG A 527 31.14 -10.32 -31.64
C ARG A 527 32.30 -10.94 -30.85
N ALA A 528 32.22 -10.92 -29.51
CA ALA A 528 33.21 -11.57 -28.64
C ALA A 528 33.23 -13.10 -28.82
N GLU A 529 32.06 -13.75 -28.88
CA GLU A 529 31.94 -15.19 -29.16
C GLU A 529 32.55 -15.57 -30.52
N GLN A 530 32.36 -14.75 -31.56
CA GLN A 530 33.01 -14.93 -32.85
C GLN A 530 34.54 -14.80 -32.76
N GLN A 531 35.07 -13.85 -32.00
CA GLN A 531 36.51 -13.72 -31.77
C GLN A 531 37.09 -14.93 -31.03
N VAL A 532 36.42 -15.42 -29.98
CA VAL A 532 36.81 -16.65 -29.28
C VAL A 532 36.80 -17.86 -30.22
N LYS A 533 35.79 -17.98 -31.09
CA LYS A 533 35.71 -19.06 -32.09
C LYS A 533 36.85 -18.99 -33.12
N GLN A 534 37.23 -17.78 -33.55
CA GLN A 534 38.38 -17.57 -34.44
C GLN A 534 39.70 -17.92 -33.75
N LEU A 535 39.93 -17.44 -32.52
CA LEU A 535 41.13 -17.74 -31.74
C LEU A 535 41.27 -19.24 -31.49
N LYS A 536 40.20 -19.92 -31.07
CA LYS A 536 40.18 -21.39 -30.90
C LYS A 536 40.58 -22.10 -32.20
N GLY A 537 39.97 -21.72 -33.33
CA GLY A 537 40.34 -22.26 -34.64
C GLY A 537 41.77 -21.93 -35.12
N THR A 538 42.45 -20.92 -34.54
CA THR A 538 43.90 -20.70 -34.75
C THR A 538 44.76 -21.54 -33.83
N VAL A 539 44.35 -21.74 -32.57
CA VAL A 539 45.02 -22.64 -31.61
C VAL A 539 45.00 -24.08 -32.13
N ASP A 540 43.85 -24.57 -32.60
CA ASP A 540 43.73 -25.93 -33.15
C ASP A 540 44.65 -26.16 -34.37
N LYS A 541 44.84 -25.12 -35.21
CA LYS A 541 45.78 -25.14 -36.36
C LYS A 541 47.24 -25.14 -35.94
N LEU A 542 47.60 -24.36 -34.91
CA LEU A 542 48.96 -24.36 -34.37
C LEU A 542 49.26 -25.68 -33.64
N GLN A 543 48.31 -26.23 -32.91
CA GLN A 543 48.44 -27.50 -32.20
C GLN A 543 48.60 -28.67 -33.19
N THR A 544 47.82 -28.71 -34.27
CA THR A 544 48.02 -29.70 -35.35
C THR A 544 49.34 -29.53 -36.10
N GLN A 545 49.85 -28.31 -36.30
CA GLN A 545 51.20 -28.08 -36.84
C GLN A 545 52.31 -28.56 -35.90
N ILE A 546 52.15 -28.41 -34.58
CA ILE A 546 53.09 -28.93 -33.58
C ILE A 546 53.08 -30.47 -33.59
N GLN A 547 51.90 -31.10 -33.63
CA GLN A 547 51.76 -32.56 -33.73
C GLN A 547 52.44 -33.13 -34.99
N GLN A 548 52.40 -32.42 -36.12
CA GLN A 548 53.00 -32.85 -37.40
C GLN A 548 54.52 -32.66 -37.48
N GLY A 549 55.14 -31.93 -36.54
CA GLY A 549 56.59 -31.65 -36.53
C GLY A 549 57.45 -32.61 -35.70
N ALA A 550 56.84 -33.59 -35.00
CA ALA A 550 57.45 -34.30 -33.87
C ALA A 550 58.39 -35.49 -34.25
N GLY A 551 59.44 -35.22 -35.02
CA GLY A 551 60.56 -36.14 -35.25
C GLY A 551 61.70 -36.00 -34.25
N GLY A 552 61.47 -36.15 -32.94
CA GLY A 552 62.54 -36.02 -31.93
C GLY A 552 62.11 -36.00 -30.45
N GLY A 553 61.97 -37.18 -29.85
CA GLY A 553 61.38 -37.35 -28.51
C GLY A 553 62.06 -36.64 -27.32
N ALA A 554 63.33 -36.24 -27.43
CA ALA A 554 64.05 -35.59 -26.33
C ALA A 554 63.72 -34.09 -26.17
N ARG A 555 63.30 -33.39 -27.24
CA ARG A 555 62.86 -31.98 -27.14
C ARG A 555 61.39 -31.87 -26.75
N SER A 556 60.55 -32.86 -27.12
CA SER A 556 59.10 -32.86 -26.82
C SER A 556 58.82 -32.73 -25.32
N MET A 557 59.38 -33.61 -24.48
CA MET A 557 59.07 -33.66 -23.05
C MET A 557 59.45 -32.38 -22.27
N GLU A 558 60.57 -31.72 -22.60
CA GLU A 558 60.94 -30.46 -21.95
C GLU A 558 60.04 -29.29 -22.43
N GLN A 559 59.61 -29.35 -23.69
CA GLN A 559 58.76 -28.35 -24.31
C GLN A 559 57.28 -28.50 -23.88
N GLU A 560 56.79 -29.72 -23.68
CA GLU A 560 55.52 -30.03 -23.02
C GLU A 560 55.52 -29.60 -21.55
N ARG A 561 56.60 -29.89 -20.79
CA ARG A 561 56.73 -29.39 -19.42
C ARG A 561 56.76 -27.86 -19.33
N LYS A 562 57.33 -27.16 -20.31
CA LYS A 562 57.17 -25.70 -20.42
C LYS A 562 55.75 -25.29 -20.74
N MET A 563 55.10 -25.93 -21.72
CA MET A 563 53.71 -25.63 -22.08
C MET A 563 52.74 -25.87 -20.92
N HIS A 564 52.96 -26.89 -20.08
CA HIS A 564 52.16 -27.13 -18.87
C HIS A 564 52.39 -26.06 -17.78
N ARG A 565 53.63 -25.59 -17.59
CA ARG A 565 53.92 -24.46 -16.67
C ARG A 565 53.27 -23.17 -17.19
N GLU A 566 53.43 -22.86 -18.47
CA GLU A 566 52.84 -21.70 -19.13
C GLU A 566 51.30 -21.74 -19.07
N ARG A 567 50.68 -22.92 -19.25
CA ARG A 567 49.23 -23.12 -19.06
C ARG A 567 48.82 -22.90 -17.60
N ALA A 568 49.52 -23.46 -16.63
CA ALA A 568 49.21 -23.26 -15.21
C ALA A 568 49.39 -21.79 -14.78
N GLU A 569 50.40 -21.09 -15.29
CA GLU A 569 50.60 -19.65 -15.07
C GLU A 569 49.47 -18.82 -15.71
N LEU A 570 49.04 -19.17 -16.93
CA LEU A 570 47.90 -18.53 -17.60
C LEU A 570 46.57 -18.81 -16.87
N GLU A 571 46.32 -20.04 -16.42
CA GLU A 571 45.15 -20.41 -15.62
C GLU A 571 45.14 -19.66 -14.28
N GLN A 572 46.29 -19.51 -13.61
CA GLN A 572 46.41 -18.69 -12.41
C GLN A 572 46.23 -17.19 -12.70
N ASN A 573 46.66 -16.70 -13.87
CA ASN A 573 46.40 -15.34 -14.31
C ASN A 573 44.90 -15.11 -14.54
N PHE A 574 44.22 -16.02 -15.24
CA PHE A 574 42.78 -15.95 -15.45
C PHE A 574 42.00 -16.09 -14.13
N ALA A 575 42.40 -16.97 -13.20
CA ALA A 575 41.78 -17.08 -11.89
C ALA A 575 41.91 -15.76 -11.08
N ARG A 576 43.08 -15.11 -11.12
CA ARG A 576 43.27 -13.76 -10.53
C ARG A 576 42.44 -12.70 -11.24
N GLU A 577 42.36 -12.70 -12.56
CA GLU A 577 41.61 -11.70 -13.31
C GLU A 577 40.09 -11.86 -13.17
N ILE A 578 39.59 -13.09 -13.10
CA ILE A 578 38.21 -13.43 -12.73
C ILE A 578 37.92 -12.97 -11.30
N SER A 579 38.81 -13.24 -10.34
CA SER A 579 38.65 -12.75 -8.96
C SER A 579 38.58 -11.22 -8.89
N ASN A 580 39.45 -10.52 -9.65
CA ASN A 580 39.45 -9.06 -9.77
C ASN A 580 38.22 -8.51 -10.51
N LEU A 581 37.59 -9.29 -11.40
CA LEU A 581 36.32 -8.94 -12.04
C LEU A 581 35.15 -9.14 -11.07
N VAL A 582 35.10 -10.26 -10.36
CA VAL A 582 34.08 -10.54 -9.34
C VAL A 582 34.12 -9.52 -8.21
N GLN A 583 35.31 -9.13 -7.73
CA GLN A 583 35.45 -8.07 -6.74
C GLN A 583 34.91 -6.74 -7.27
N ARG A 584 35.36 -6.29 -8.44
CA ARG A 584 34.87 -5.02 -9.04
C ARG A 584 33.35 -5.01 -9.28
N LEU A 585 32.77 -6.11 -9.73
CA LEU A 585 31.31 -6.24 -9.91
C LEU A 585 30.56 -6.26 -8.58
N SER A 586 31.18 -6.79 -7.51
CA SER A 586 30.63 -6.74 -6.15
C SER A 586 30.68 -5.31 -5.59
N ASP A 587 31.82 -4.63 -5.74
CA ASP A 587 32.02 -3.23 -5.33
C ASP A 587 31.04 -2.30 -6.08
N GLU A 588 30.87 -2.48 -7.39
CA GLU A 588 29.93 -1.72 -8.23
C GLU A 588 28.47 -2.01 -7.84
N LYS A 589 28.14 -3.27 -7.54
CA LYS A 589 26.82 -3.64 -7.03
C LYS A 589 26.53 -2.98 -5.68
N GLU A 590 27.45 -3.04 -4.72
CA GLU A 590 27.30 -2.40 -3.40
C GLU A 590 27.18 -0.88 -3.53
N GLN A 591 27.93 -0.25 -4.44
CA GLN A 591 27.79 1.17 -4.75
C GLN A 591 26.40 1.48 -5.30
N LEU A 592 25.88 0.71 -6.27
CA LEU A 592 24.55 0.92 -6.84
C LEU A 592 23.43 0.69 -5.83
N GLU A 593 23.56 -0.31 -4.94
CA GLU A 593 22.62 -0.53 -3.83
C GLU A 593 22.65 0.63 -2.83
N ALA A 594 23.82 1.18 -2.52
CA ALA A 594 23.97 2.37 -1.67
C ALA A 594 23.40 3.65 -2.32
N GLU A 595 23.61 3.86 -3.62
CA GLU A 595 23.05 4.98 -4.39
C GLU A 595 21.52 4.89 -4.49
N LEU A 596 20.97 3.69 -4.72
CA LEU A 596 19.53 3.46 -4.75
C LEU A 596 18.90 3.73 -3.38
N LYS A 597 19.54 3.25 -2.30
CA LYS A 597 19.10 3.50 -0.93
C LYS A 597 19.12 4.99 -0.60
N LEU A 598 20.19 5.70 -0.96
CA LEU A 598 20.31 7.15 -0.77
C LEU A 598 19.21 7.92 -1.54
N LYS A 599 18.91 7.54 -2.79
CA LYS A 599 17.81 8.15 -3.56
C LYS A 599 16.45 7.89 -2.91
N MET A 600 16.21 6.69 -2.38
CA MET A 600 14.98 6.37 -1.67
C MET A 600 14.85 7.15 -0.36
N ASP A 601 15.93 7.29 0.41
CA ASP A 601 15.96 8.13 1.62
C ASP A 601 15.73 9.62 1.29
N GLN A 602 16.27 10.12 0.18
CA GLN A 602 16.01 11.48 -0.32
C GLN A 602 14.54 11.70 -0.71
N GLU A 603 13.90 10.74 -1.40
CA GLU A 603 12.48 10.82 -1.74
C GLU A 603 11.60 10.78 -0.49
N VAL A 604 11.89 9.88 0.46
CA VAL A 604 11.21 9.81 1.74
C VAL A 604 11.35 11.12 2.52
N MET A 605 12.50 11.80 2.44
CA MET A 605 12.69 13.13 3.03
C MET A 605 11.86 14.22 2.33
N ARG A 606 11.81 14.25 0.99
CA ARG A 606 10.94 15.17 0.23
C ARG A 606 9.47 14.99 0.60
N VAL A 607 8.96 13.76 0.56
CA VAL A 607 7.56 13.45 0.91
C VAL A 607 7.25 13.83 2.37
N ARG A 608 8.22 13.66 3.29
CA ARG A 608 8.09 14.12 4.70
C ARG A 608 8.11 15.65 4.83
N GLU A 609 8.75 16.38 3.94
CA GLU A 609 8.76 17.85 3.93
C GLU A 609 7.49 18.42 3.28
N GLU A 610 7.07 17.87 2.14
CA GLU A 610 5.78 18.18 1.50
C GLU A 610 4.61 17.90 2.43
N SER A 611 4.59 16.75 3.10
CA SER A 611 3.58 16.41 4.11
C SER A 611 3.59 17.41 5.27
N ARG A 612 4.76 17.83 5.76
CA ARG A 612 4.87 18.86 6.82
C ARG A 612 4.37 20.23 6.36
N LEU A 613 4.65 20.62 5.12
CA LEU A 613 4.16 21.87 4.52
C LEU A 613 2.63 21.85 4.35
N LEU A 614 2.06 20.75 3.85
CA LEU A 614 0.61 20.54 3.77
C LEU A 614 -0.06 20.58 5.15
N HIS A 615 0.51 19.93 6.16
CA HIS A 615 -0.01 20.01 7.53
C HIS A 615 0.03 21.44 8.08
N ALA A 616 1.13 22.18 7.87
CA ALA A 616 1.25 23.57 8.30
C ALA A 616 0.23 24.48 7.57
N GLN A 617 0.01 24.26 6.27
CA GLN A 617 -0.98 25.00 5.48
C GLN A 617 -2.42 24.70 5.95
N VAL A 618 -2.75 23.43 6.21
CA VAL A 618 -4.07 23.03 6.74
C VAL A 618 -4.29 23.61 8.14
N GLN A 619 -3.29 23.57 9.03
CA GLN A 619 -3.38 24.23 10.35
C GLN A 619 -3.57 25.74 10.22
N GLN A 620 -2.90 26.40 9.27
CA GLN A 620 -3.09 27.83 9.02
C GLN A 620 -4.50 28.15 8.48
N GLN A 621 -5.05 27.31 7.60
CA GLN A 621 -6.42 27.43 7.11
C GLN A 621 -7.45 27.20 8.23
N GLN A 622 -7.25 26.19 9.09
CA GLN A 622 -8.09 25.97 10.26
C GLN A 622 -8.03 27.15 11.23
N HIS A 623 -6.84 27.72 11.47
CA HIS A 623 -6.69 28.85 12.38
C HIS A 623 -7.33 30.13 11.82
N THR A 624 -7.16 30.42 10.52
CA THR A 624 -7.87 31.56 9.90
C THR A 624 -9.38 31.34 9.86
N HIS A 625 -9.87 30.13 9.59
CA HIS A 625 -11.31 29.82 9.67
C HIS A 625 -11.87 30.02 11.08
N ALA A 626 -11.18 29.52 12.11
CA ALA A 626 -11.55 29.72 13.51
C ALA A 626 -11.57 31.21 13.92
N GLN A 627 -10.62 32.00 13.44
CA GLN A 627 -10.59 33.46 13.64
C GLN A 627 -11.80 34.16 12.96
N HIS A 628 -12.15 33.78 11.73
CA HIS A 628 -13.33 34.33 11.05
C HIS A 628 -14.63 33.97 11.76
N LEU A 629 -14.76 32.72 12.24
CA LEU A 629 -15.93 32.29 13.01
C LEU A 629 -16.06 33.03 14.35
N LEU A 630 -14.95 33.21 15.08
CA LEU A 630 -14.91 34.03 16.29
C LEU A 630 -15.32 35.48 16.00
N HIS A 631 -14.87 36.06 14.88
CA HIS A 631 -15.22 37.42 14.49
C HIS A 631 -16.72 37.53 14.14
N GLN A 632 -17.29 36.58 13.38
CA GLN A 632 -18.74 36.54 13.12
C GLN A 632 -19.57 36.41 14.41
N LEU A 633 -19.15 35.56 15.35
CA LEU A 633 -19.82 35.41 16.64
C LEU A 633 -19.73 36.69 17.49
N GLN A 634 -18.59 37.39 17.48
CA GLN A 634 -18.45 38.70 18.11
C GLN A 634 -19.35 39.77 17.46
N GLU A 635 -19.46 39.77 16.13
CA GLU A 635 -20.32 40.69 15.38
C GLU A 635 -21.81 40.45 15.71
N GLN A 636 -22.25 39.18 15.74
CA GLN A 636 -23.62 38.83 16.16
C GLN A 636 -23.90 39.22 17.62
N LEU A 637 -22.95 38.98 18.53
CA LEU A 637 -23.06 39.43 19.92
C LEU A 637 -23.10 40.96 20.04
N ARG A 638 -22.40 41.70 19.17
CA ARG A 638 -22.45 43.18 19.11
C ARG A 638 -23.82 43.65 18.66
N LEU A 639 -24.33 43.10 17.55
CA LEU A 639 -25.64 43.45 17.00
C LEU A 639 -26.77 43.14 17.99
N SER A 640 -26.79 41.95 18.59
CA SER A 640 -27.78 41.57 19.60
C SER A 640 -27.73 42.47 20.86
N ARG A 641 -26.53 42.92 21.28
CA ARG A 641 -26.40 43.93 22.35
C ARG A 641 -26.93 45.31 21.95
N GLU A 642 -26.81 45.69 20.69
CA GLU A 642 -27.32 46.96 20.17
C GLU A 642 -28.85 46.93 20.02
N GLU A 643 -29.43 45.82 19.57
CA GLU A 643 -30.87 45.57 19.59
C GLU A 643 -31.42 45.59 21.02
N LYS A 644 -30.77 44.88 21.96
CA LYS A 644 -31.15 44.90 23.38
C LYS A 644 -31.17 46.33 23.95
N LYS A 645 -30.16 47.15 23.63
CA LYS A 645 -30.13 48.56 24.02
C LYS A 645 -31.28 49.36 23.42
N ARG A 646 -31.63 49.17 22.14
CA ARG A 646 -32.79 49.84 21.51
C ARG A 646 -34.08 49.50 22.25
N VAL A 647 -34.32 48.23 22.53
CA VAL A 647 -35.51 47.76 23.28
C VAL A 647 -35.51 48.28 24.73
N GLU A 648 -34.36 48.36 25.40
CA GLU A 648 -34.24 48.97 26.74
C GLU A 648 -34.52 50.48 26.73
N GLU A 649 -34.15 51.19 25.66
CA GLU A 649 -34.43 52.62 25.46
C GLU A 649 -35.92 52.86 25.16
N GLU A 650 -36.53 52.05 24.28
CA GLU A 650 -37.97 52.07 23.98
C GLU A 650 -38.82 51.77 25.22
N LEU A 651 -38.43 50.77 26.02
CA LEU A 651 -39.08 50.46 27.29
C LEU A 651 -38.98 51.62 28.30
N ARG A 652 -37.89 52.39 28.28
CA ARG A 652 -37.71 53.58 29.12
C ARG A 652 -38.66 54.70 28.69
N GLN A 653 -38.74 54.98 27.38
CA GLN A 653 -39.68 55.96 26.82
C GLN A 653 -41.13 55.58 27.12
N LEU A 654 -41.50 54.30 27.02
CA LEU A 654 -42.84 53.83 27.34
C LEU A 654 -43.16 54.01 28.83
N LYS A 655 -42.19 53.77 29.74
CA LYS A 655 -42.35 54.04 31.17
C LYS A 655 -42.52 55.53 31.47
N GLU A 656 -41.77 56.40 30.80
CA GLU A 656 -41.91 57.86 30.93
C GLU A 656 -43.29 58.33 30.45
N GLN A 657 -43.81 57.78 29.35
CA GLN A 657 -45.17 58.04 28.87
C GLN A 657 -46.23 57.57 29.88
N VAL A 658 -46.09 56.36 30.46
CA VAL A 658 -47.01 55.85 31.50
C VAL A 658 -46.98 56.73 32.74
N CYS A 659 -45.80 57.19 33.19
CA CYS A 659 -45.70 58.13 34.31
C CYS A 659 -46.36 59.48 33.99
N GLY A 660 -46.19 59.99 32.76
CA GLY A 660 -46.86 61.20 32.29
C GLY A 660 -48.38 61.07 32.27
N LEU A 661 -48.91 59.93 31.83
CA LEU A 661 -50.34 59.62 31.86
C LEU A 661 -50.88 59.49 33.29
N GLN A 662 -50.13 58.88 34.21
CA GLN A 662 -50.48 58.83 35.64
C GLN A 662 -50.52 60.23 36.27
N GLU A 663 -49.56 61.09 35.94
CA GLU A 663 -49.50 62.46 36.43
C GLU A 663 -50.66 63.32 35.86
N LEU A 664 -51.07 63.10 34.60
CA LEU A 664 -52.27 63.71 34.03
C LEU A 664 -53.55 63.20 34.70
N LEU A 665 -53.68 61.89 34.92
CA LEU A 665 -54.82 61.30 35.63
C LEU A 665 -54.95 61.85 37.06
N ARG A 666 -53.82 62.02 37.75
CA ARG A 666 -53.73 62.66 39.08
C ARG A 666 -54.20 64.11 39.07
N ARG A 667 -53.95 64.85 37.97
CA ARG A 667 -54.44 66.24 37.81
C ARG A 667 -55.93 66.28 37.50
N CYS A 668 -56.43 65.36 36.67
CA CYS A 668 -57.87 65.24 36.40
C CYS A 668 -58.64 64.94 37.68
N SER A 669 -58.23 63.94 38.48
CA SER A 669 -58.92 63.61 39.74
C SER A 669 -58.84 64.73 40.79
N GLN A 670 -57.75 65.49 40.81
CA GLN A 670 -57.68 66.71 41.64
C GLN A 670 -58.62 67.82 41.15
N SER A 671 -58.77 67.99 39.82
CA SER A 671 -59.72 68.93 39.24
C SER A 671 -61.18 68.55 39.51
N GLU A 672 -61.50 67.25 39.43
CA GLU A 672 -62.82 66.72 39.76
C GLU A 672 -63.17 66.97 41.23
N ALA A 673 -62.23 66.70 42.15
CA ALA A 673 -62.43 66.99 43.58
C ALA A 673 -62.69 68.48 43.85
N THR A 674 -61.96 69.40 43.20
CA THR A 674 -62.23 70.85 43.34
C THR A 674 -63.59 71.27 42.79
N LEU A 675 -64.03 70.69 41.67
CA LEU A 675 -65.36 70.97 41.10
C LEU A 675 -66.48 70.42 42.00
N GLU A 676 -66.25 69.29 42.68
CA GLU A 676 -67.20 68.71 43.63
C GLU A 676 -67.31 69.58 44.91
N GLU A 677 -66.22 70.17 45.38
CA GLU A 677 -66.23 71.15 46.47
C GLU A 677 -66.95 72.46 46.08
N ASP A 678 -66.69 73.00 44.88
CA ASP A 678 -67.36 74.19 44.36
C ASP A 678 -68.87 73.98 44.18
N LEU A 679 -69.29 72.79 43.71
CA LEU A 679 -70.70 72.42 43.59
C LEU A 679 -71.39 72.40 44.96
N LYS A 680 -70.75 71.78 45.97
CA LYS A 680 -71.24 71.78 47.36
C LYS A 680 -71.28 73.18 47.96
N ALA A 681 -70.31 74.05 47.64
CA ALA A 681 -70.29 75.45 48.06
C ALA A 681 -71.37 76.30 47.35
N SER A 682 -71.77 75.93 46.12
CA SER A 682 -72.90 76.53 45.42
C SER A 682 -74.23 76.10 46.04
N GLN A 683 -74.42 74.82 46.33
CA GLN A 683 -75.62 74.29 46.98
C GLN A 683 -75.87 74.91 48.37
N ARG A 684 -74.81 75.15 49.17
CA ARG A 684 -74.94 75.88 50.45
C ARG A 684 -75.43 77.32 50.25
N ARG A 685 -74.93 78.03 49.23
CA ARG A 685 -75.40 79.39 48.89
C ARG A 685 -76.85 79.41 48.39
N SER A 686 -77.33 78.34 47.76
CA SER A 686 -78.75 78.20 47.42
C SER A 686 -79.63 78.05 48.66
N LEU A 687 -79.22 77.22 49.63
CA LEU A 687 -79.95 77.02 50.90
C LEU A 687 -79.97 78.32 51.75
N GLU A 688 -78.86 79.06 51.78
CA GLU A 688 -78.78 80.39 52.43
C GLU A 688 -79.69 81.45 51.76
N LEU A 689 -80.09 81.26 50.50
CA LEU A 689 -81.04 82.14 49.80
C LEU A 689 -82.51 81.74 50.04
N GLU A 690 -82.79 80.48 50.37
CA GLU A 690 -84.14 80.00 50.71
C GLU A 690 -84.57 80.40 52.13
N GLU A 691 -83.65 80.47 53.11
CA GLU A 691 -83.96 80.88 54.49
C GLU A 691 -84.38 82.37 54.62
N ASN A 692 -84.11 83.22 53.62
CA ASN A 692 -84.22 84.68 53.72
C ASN A 692 -85.57 85.30 53.26
N ASN A 693 -86.62 84.51 53.00
CA ASN A 693 -87.94 85.01 52.54
C ASN A 693 -89.13 84.59 53.45
N THR A 694 -89.29 85.23 54.63
CA THR A 694 -90.35 84.87 55.62
C THR A 694 -91.01 86.04 56.37
N TYR A 695 -91.50 87.07 55.66
CA TYR A 695 -92.31 88.21 56.20
C TYR A 695 -93.19 88.78 55.05
N LEU A 696 -94.52 89.01 55.08
CA LEU A 696 -95.53 89.24 56.14
C LEU A 696 -96.97 88.78 55.74
N GLU A 697 -97.79 88.46 56.75
CA GLU A 697 -99.25 88.76 56.93
C GLU A 697 -100.36 88.37 55.89
N SER A 698 -101.12 87.33 56.23
CA SER A 698 -102.59 87.33 56.59
C SER A 698 -103.47 88.52 56.14
N PRO A 699 -104.75 88.36 55.68
CA PRO A 699 -105.72 87.48 56.34
C PRO A 699 -106.83 86.76 55.54
N GLU A 700 -107.43 85.79 56.22
CA GLU A 700 -108.51 84.91 55.77
C GLU A 700 -109.91 85.57 55.77
N VAL A 701 -110.49 85.81 54.58
CA VAL A 701 -111.97 85.76 54.39
C VAL A 701 -112.37 85.10 53.07
N LEU A 702 -111.49 85.08 52.04
CA LEU A 702 -111.72 84.32 50.80
C LEU A 702 -111.50 82.79 50.93
N ASN A 703 -111.21 82.31 52.14
CA ASN A 703 -110.79 80.94 52.46
C ASN A 703 -111.91 79.87 52.40
N LYS A 704 -112.98 80.12 51.62
CA LYS A 704 -114.13 79.21 51.41
C LYS A 704 -114.59 79.05 49.96
N ARG A 705 -113.85 79.62 48.98
CA ARG A 705 -114.00 79.28 47.55
C ARG A 705 -112.77 78.58 46.98
N LEU A 706 -111.56 78.98 47.40
CA LEU A 706 -110.31 78.41 46.93
C LEU A 706 -110.05 76.97 47.42
N PHE A 707 -110.68 76.52 48.51
CA PHE A 707 -110.45 75.16 49.05
C PHE A 707 -110.98 74.06 48.11
N SER A 708 -112.08 74.32 47.40
CA SER A 708 -112.66 73.37 46.43
C SER A 708 -111.83 73.29 45.14
N GLU A 709 -111.29 74.42 44.70
CA GLU A 709 -110.43 74.53 43.52
C GLU A 709 -109.04 73.94 43.81
N ARG A 710 -108.51 74.14 45.02
CA ARG A 710 -107.24 73.54 45.45
C ARG A 710 -107.31 72.03 45.53
N ILE A 711 -108.38 71.42 46.06
CA ILE A 711 -108.50 69.94 46.07
C ILE A 711 -108.46 69.38 44.64
N SER A 712 -109.14 70.02 43.68
CA SER A 712 -109.10 69.61 42.27
C SER A 712 -107.69 69.72 41.67
N MET A 713 -106.98 70.82 41.96
CA MET A 713 -105.62 71.03 41.47
C MET A 713 -104.60 70.12 42.18
N GLU A 714 -104.84 69.76 43.44
CA GLU A 714 -103.97 68.91 44.28
C GLU A 714 -104.18 67.42 43.95
N GLU A 715 -105.38 67.01 43.48
CA GLU A 715 -105.58 65.73 42.76
C GLU A 715 -104.83 65.71 41.42
N GLU A 716 -104.95 66.74 40.57
CA GLU A 716 -104.20 66.82 39.31
C GLU A 716 -102.67 66.83 39.52
N LEU A 717 -102.18 67.44 40.61
CA LEU A 717 -100.75 67.44 40.96
C LEU A 717 -100.29 66.09 41.50
N GLN A 718 -101.11 65.36 42.27
CA GLN A 718 -100.83 63.97 42.63
C GLN A 718 -100.86 63.03 41.41
N ASP A 719 -101.74 63.31 40.44
CA ASP A 719 -101.81 62.57 39.18
C ASP A 719 -100.64 62.92 38.23
N GLY A 720 -100.10 64.14 38.34
CA GLY A 720 -98.83 64.55 37.74
C GLY A 720 -97.63 63.85 38.37
N MET A 721 -97.54 63.85 39.71
CA MET A 721 -96.51 63.15 40.47
C MET A 721 -96.51 61.64 40.21
N ARG A 722 -97.69 60.99 40.15
CA ARG A 722 -97.79 59.57 39.78
C ARG A 722 -97.27 59.30 38.37
N ARG A 723 -97.59 60.16 37.40
CA ARG A 723 -97.06 60.05 36.03
C ARG A 723 -95.56 60.36 35.96
N GLU A 724 -95.05 61.25 36.80
CA GLU A 724 -93.61 61.56 36.91
C GLU A 724 -92.85 60.39 37.54
N GLU A 725 -93.39 59.75 38.59
CA GLU A 725 -92.84 58.53 39.19
C GLU A 725 -92.89 57.33 38.22
N GLU A 726 -93.98 57.15 37.46
CA GLU A 726 -94.08 56.13 36.41
C GLU A 726 -93.11 56.39 35.24
N LEU A 727 -92.95 57.64 34.80
CA LEU A 727 -91.97 58.01 33.77
C LEU A 727 -90.54 57.88 34.28
N GLN A 728 -90.26 58.22 35.54
CA GLN A 728 -88.96 58.05 36.16
C GLN A 728 -88.61 56.56 36.32
N ALA A 729 -89.57 55.72 36.71
CA ALA A 729 -89.39 54.27 36.74
C ALA A 729 -89.11 53.70 35.33
N GLN A 730 -89.82 54.17 34.29
CA GLN A 730 -89.53 53.80 32.89
C GLN A 730 -88.15 54.29 32.43
N VAL A 731 -87.75 55.50 32.81
CA VAL A 731 -86.43 56.08 32.50
C VAL A 731 -85.31 55.31 33.19
N ASP A 732 -85.49 54.90 34.45
CA ASP A 732 -84.48 54.11 35.16
C ASP A 732 -84.44 52.66 34.68
N GLN A 733 -85.57 52.07 34.26
CA GLN A 733 -85.60 50.77 33.58
C GLN A 733 -84.89 50.84 32.21
N LEU A 734 -85.10 51.91 31.43
CA LEU A 734 -84.39 52.17 30.16
C LEU A 734 -82.90 52.53 30.35
N LYS A 735 -82.44 52.88 31.55
CA LYS A 735 -81.01 53.04 31.87
C LYS A 735 -80.33 51.73 32.29
N MET A 736 -81.06 50.79 32.88
CA MET A 736 -80.50 49.50 33.30
C MET A 736 -80.30 48.54 32.12
N GLU A 737 -81.26 48.48 31.18
CA GLU A 737 -81.17 47.70 29.92
C GLU A 737 -79.82 47.84 29.17
N PRO A 738 -79.34 49.05 28.80
CA PRO A 738 -78.04 49.21 28.15
C PRO A 738 -76.85 48.89 29.08
N GLY A 739 -77.03 48.99 30.39
CA GLY A 739 -76.04 48.58 31.39
C GLY A 739 -75.78 47.07 31.34
N ASP A 740 -76.85 46.27 31.48
CA ASP A 740 -76.80 44.81 31.48
C ASP A 740 -76.37 44.25 30.12
N LEU A 741 -76.87 44.83 29.01
CA LEU A 741 -76.38 44.51 27.66
C LEU A 741 -74.87 44.80 27.51
N SER A 742 -74.38 45.91 28.07
CA SER A 742 -72.93 46.22 28.02
C SER A 742 -72.09 45.30 28.91
N ALA A 743 -72.62 44.84 30.04
CA ALA A 743 -71.94 43.89 30.93
C ALA A 743 -71.87 42.49 30.29
N SER A 744 -72.97 42.03 29.68
CA SER A 744 -73.05 40.80 28.91
C SER A 744 -72.07 40.81 27.72
N LEU A 745 -72.05 41.89 26.94
CA LEU A 745 -71.10 42.06 25.83
C LEU A 745 -69.64 42.09 26.31
N ARG A 746 -69.33 42.69 27.46
CA ARG A 746 -67.98 42.65 28.04
C ARG A 746 -67.57 41.24 28.46
N SER A 747 -68.45 40.51 29.16
CA SER A 747 -68.25 39.10 29.52
C SER A 747 -67.88 38.26 28.29
N GLU A 748 -68.63 38.41 27.21
CA GLU A 748 -68.45 37.58 26.01
C GLU A 748 -67.21 37.99 25.22
N LEU A 749 -66.86 39.27 25.20
CA LEU A 749 -65.60 39.76 24.62
C LEU A 749 -64.38 39.28 25.42
N GLU A 750 -64.50 39.21 26.75
CA GLU A 750 -63.44 38.73 27.66
C GLU A 750 -63.26 37.19 27.55
N LYS A 751 -64.34 36.42 27.43
CA LYS A 751 -64.31 34.99 27.08
C LYS A 751 -63.65 34.75 25.72
N LEU A 752 -64.02 35.53 24.70
CA LEU A 752 -63.43 35.44 23.36
C LEU A 752 -61.94 35.81 23.37
N GLN A 753 -61.52 36.82 24.14
CA GLN A 753 -60.12 37.14 24.34
C GLN A 753 -59.35 35.98 25.00
N GLU A 754 -59.94 35.29 25.98
CA GLU A 754 -59.29 34.15 26.63
C GLU A 754 -59.16 32.93 25.70
N VAL A 755 -60.19 32.65 24.88
CA VAL A 755 -60.11 31.65 23.80
C VAL A 755 -59.03 32.01 22.77
N LEU A 756 -58.93 33.28 22.37
CA LEU A 756 -57.88 33.76 21.46
C LEU A 756 -56.47 33.63 22.08
N LYS A 757 -56.30 33.93 23.38
CA LYS A 757 -55.02 33.71 24.08
C LYS A 757 -54.65 32.23 24.10
N ARG A 758 -55.60 31.33 24.41
CA ARG A 758 -55.38 29.88 24.42
C ARG A 758 -54.97 29.36 23.04
N LEU A 759 -55.71 29.70 21.99
CA LEU A 759 -55.36 29.35 20.60
C LEU A 759 -54.00 29.93 20.18
N THR A 760 -53.66 31.14 20.62
CA THR A 760 -52.36 31.76 20.33
C THR A 760 -51.21 31.03 21.04
N ALA A 761 -51.42 30.53 22.26
CA ALA A 761 -50.43 29.73 22.98
C ALA A 761 -50.26 28.34 22.32
N GLU A 762 -51.36 27.73 21.89
CA GLU A 762 -51.37 26.43 21.21
C GLU A 762 -50.67 26.49 19.84
N VAL A 763 -50.94 27.53 19.03
CA VAL A 763 -50.18 27.80 17.79
C VAL A 763 -48.70 28.07 18.05
N LYS A 764 -48.33 28.66 19.20
CA LYS A 764 -46.92 28.82 19.59
C LYS A 764 -46.27 27.48 19.98
N SER A 765 -46.98 26.61 20.70
CA SER A 765 -46.52 25.24 21.00
C SER A 765 -46.29 24.48 19.70
N LEU A 766 -47.32 24.37 18.85
CA LEU A 766 -47.24 23.64 17.58
C LEU A 766 -46.14 24.18 16.65
N LYS A 767 -45.82 25.48 16.69
CA LYS A 767 -44.66 26.05 15.99
C LYS A 767 -43.32 25.61 16.60
N ALA A 768 -43.21 25.53 17.92
CA ALA A 768 -42.01 25.00 18.58
C ALA A 768 -41.86 23.49 18.37
N ASP A 769 -42.96 22.74 18.35
CA ASP A 769 -42.99 21.29 18.09
C ASP A 769 -42.58 21.00 16.64
N ARG A 770 -43.13 21.75 15.67
CA ARG A 770 -42.70 21.71 14.26
C ARG A 770 -41.22 22.08 14.10
N ALA A 771 -40.72 23.08 14.84
CA ALA A 771 -39.31 23.47 14.78
C ALA A 771 -38.38 22.37 15.31
N ARG A 772 -38.76 21.70 16.42
CA ARG A 772 -38.07 20.52 16.94
C ARG A 772 -38.06 19.38 15.94
N LEU A 773 -39.22 19.01 15.39
CA LEU A 773 -39.33 17.93 14.40
C LEU A 773 -38.49 18.19 13.14
N ILE A 774 -38.40 19.44 12.68
CA ILE A 774 -37.52 19.83 11.56
C ILE A 774 -36.03 19.69 11.93
N GLN A 775 -35.66 19.95 13.19
CA GLN A 775 -34.29 19.75 13.66
C GLN A 775 -33.96 18.26 13.79
N ASP A 776 -34.84 17.47 14.41
CA ASP A 776 -34.68 16.02 14.57
C ASP A 776 -34.54 15.32 13.20
N LEU A 777 -35.35 15.72 12.20
CA LEU A 777 -35.24 15.22 10.82
C LEU A 777 -33.93 15.61 10.13
N LYS A 778 -33.36 16.78 10.42
CA LYS A 778 -32.04 17.18 9.90
C LYS A 778 -30.93 16.37 10.56
N ASP A 779 -31.00 16.18 11.88
CA ASP A 779 -29.99 15.44 12.63
C ASP A 779 -30.02 13.96 12.23
N GLN A 780 -31.21 13.40 11.95
CA GLN A 780 -31.37 12.08 11.33
C GLN A 780 -30.80 12.02 9.91
N ALA A 781 -31.03 13.04 9.05
CA ALA A 781 -30.46 13.08 7.71
C ALA A 781 -28.92 13.12 7.74
N MET A 782 -28.34 13.96 8.60
CA MET A 782 -26.89 14.03 8.82
C MET A 782 -26.31 12.71 9.36
N ALA A 783 -27.04 12.00 10.23
CA ALA A 783 -26.66 10.68 10.70
C ALA A 783 -26.70 9.62 9.58
N VAL A 784 -27.71 9.66 8.71
CA VAL A 784 -27.79 8.78 7.53
C VAL A 784 -26.63 9.06 6.57
N ASP A 785 -26.33 10.32 6.26
CA ASP A 785 -25.18 10.68 5.41
C ASP A 785 -23.85 10.23 6.04
N GLY A 786 -23.70 10.36 7.36
CA GLY A 786 -22.55 9.84 8.12
C GLY A 786 -22.41 8.31 8.01
N LEU A 787 -23.51 7.57 8.17
CA LEU A 787 -23.54 6.12 7.97
C LEU A 787 -23.29 5.72 6.51
N GLN A 788 -23.73 6.52 5.54
CA GLN A 788 -23.49 6.31 4.11
C GLN A 788 -22.00 6.49 3.76
N LEU A 789 -21.33 7.48 4.37
CA LEU A 789 -19.89 7.69 4.27
C LEU A 789 -19.10 6.56 4.95
N GLN A 790 -19.55 6.08 6.10
CA GLN A 790 -18.95 4.90 6.75
C GLN A 790 -19.14 3.63 5.90
N LEU A 791 -20.32 3.40 5.33
CA LEU A 791 -20.60 2.25 4.48
C LEU A 791 -19.75 2.26 3.20
N THR A 792 -19.58 3.42 2.56
CA THR A 792 -18.70 3.55 1.39
C THR A 792 -17.22 3.43 1.75
N SER A 793 -16.79 3.88 2.93
CA SER A 793 -15.45 3.64 3.47
C SER A 793 -15.19 2.14 3.70
N VAL A 794 -16.11 1.45 4.37
CA VAL A 794 -16.02 0.00 4.62
C VAL A 794 -16.06 -0.78 3.31
N SER A 795 -16.89 -0.40 2.33
CA SER A 795 -16.90 -1.02 1.01
C SER A 795 -15.54 -0.91 0.32
N LYS A 796 -14.92 0.28 0.31
CA LYS A 796 -13.58 0.49 -0.27
C LYS A 796 -12.50 -0.33 0.45
N GLU A 797 -12.58 -0.48 1.76
CA GLU A 797 -11.66 -1.33 2.53
C GLU A 797 -11.89 -2.83 2.25
N VAL A 798 -13.13 -3.27 2.03
CA VAL A 798 -13.43 -4.64 1.59
C VAL A 798 -12.86 -4.91 0.19
N ASP A 799 -12.99 -3.97 -0.74
CA ASP A 799 -12.42 -4.11 -2.09
C ASP A 799 -10.88 -4.07 -2.08
N ARG A 800 -10.28 -3.26 -1.20
CA ARG A 800 -8.83 -3.25 -0.94
C ARG A 800 -8.35 -4.58 -0.33
N ARG A 801 -9.14 -5.18 0.57
CA ARG A 801 -8.85 -6.51 1.13
C ARG A 801 -8.96 -7.60 0.07
N ARG A 802 -10.03 -7.61 -0.74
CA ARG A 802 -10.21 -8.57 -1.85
C ARG A 802 -9.10 -8.50 -2.88
N SER A 803 -8.64 -7.30 -3.24
CA SER A 803 -7.48 -7.15 -4.13
C SER A 803 -6.19 -7.65 -3.48
N SER A 804 -5.96 -7.40 -2.18
CA SER A 804 -4.81 -7.97 -1.46
C SER A 804 -4.88 -9.50 -1.31
N GLU A 805 -6.08 -10.06 -1.14
CA GLU A 805 -6.33 -11.51 -1.08
C GLU A 805 -6.04 -12.15 -2.45
N ALA A 806 -6.48 -11.53 -3.55
CA ALA A 806 -6.17 -11.99 -4.90
C ALA A 806 -4.66 -11.97 -5.20
N THR A 807 -3.92 -10.93 -4.77
CA THR A 807 -2.45 -10.92 -4.90
C THR A 807 -1.78 -12.01 -4.07
N LEU A 808 -2.21 -12.20 -2.82
CA LEU A 808 -1.68 -13.27 -1.95
C LEU A 808 -2.01 -14.67 -2.49
N GLN A 809 -3.14 -14.84 -3.16
CA GLN A 809 -3.54 -16.10 -3.77
C GLN A 809 -2.70 -16.44 -5.02
N GLU A 810 -2.35 -15.44 -5.84
CA GLU A 810 -1.43 -15.64 -6.97
C GLU A 810 0.02 -15.84 -6.46
N ASP A 811 0.46 -15.12 -5.43
CA ASP A 811 1.75 -15.36 -4.76
C ASP A 811 1.83 -16.79 -4.20
N LEU A 812 0.78 -17.26 -3.51
CA LEU A 812 0.70 -18.63 -2.98
C LEU A 812 0.81 -19.65 -4.12
N LYS A 813 0.11 -19.44 -5.23
CA LYS A 813 0.17 -20.28 -6.43
C LYS A 813 1.55 -20.25 -7.09
N GLN A 814 2.22 -19.11 -7.14
CA GLN A 814 3.62 -19.02 -7.59
C GLN A 814 4.57 -19.78 -6.66
N LYS A 815 4.42 -19.65 -5.34
CA LYS A 815 5.19 -20.45 -4.37
C LYS A 815 4.90 -21.94 -4.52
N GLN A 816 3.66 -22.34 -4.76
CA GLN A 816 3.25 -23.73 -4.96
C GLN A 816 3.84 -24.30 -6.27
N ASN A 817 3.83 -23.53 -7.35
CA ASN A 817 4.52 -23.87 -8.60
C ASN A 817 6.05 -23.99 -8.39
N ARG A 818 6.66 -23.08 -7.62
CA ARG A 818 8.09 -23.14 -7.30
C ARG A 818 8.44 -24.34 -6.43
N ILE A 819 7.57 -24.71 -5.49
CA ILE A 819 7.67 -25.95 -4.70
C ILE A 819 7.60 -27.16 -5.64
N SER A 820 6.65 -27.23 -6.58
CA SER A 820 6.58 -28.31 -7.56
C SER A 820 7.83 -28.41 -8.45
N GLN A 821 8.40 -27.29 -8.89
CA GLN A 821 9.68 -27.26 -9.62
C GLN A 821 10.83 -27.80 -8.78
N LEU A 822 10.91 -27.40 -7.51
CA LEU A 822 11.93 -27.89 -6.58
C LEU A 822 11.75 -29.38 -6.25
N TRP A 823 10.51 -29.89 -6.21
CA TRP A 823 10.25 -31.32 -6.08
C TRP A 823 10.71 -32.10 -7.32
N SER A 824 10.46 -31.61 -8.53
CA SER A 824 10.96 -32.23 -9.78
C SER A 824 12.49 -32.30 -9.79
N SER A 825 13.15 -31.17 -9.54
CA SER A 825 14.61 -31.11 -9.45
C SER A 825 15.16 -32.00 -8.33
N LEU A 826 14.49 -32.09 -7.17
CA LEU A 826 14.90 -32.99 -6.10
C LEU A 826 14.69 -34.48 -6.46
N THR A 827 13.69 -34.82 -7.27
CA THR A 827 13.54 -36.18 -7.80
C THR A 827 14.58 -36.51 -8.87
N GLU A 828 14.89 -35.57 -9.77
CA GLU A 828 15.95 -35.70 -10.78
C GLU A 828 17.33 -35.89 -10.11
N GLU A 829 17.66 -35.08 -9.10
CA GLU A 829 18.89 -35.23 -8.30
C GLU A 829 18.93 -36.57 -7.55
N ARG A 830 17.79 -37.07 -7.02
CA ARG A 830 17.72 -38.41 -6.43
C ARG A 830 17.97 -39.52 -7.45
N GLU A 831 17.51 -39.37 -8.68
CA GLU A 831 17.77 -40.31 -9.79
C GLU A 831 19.21 -40.23 -10.31
N VAL A 832 19.85 -39.05 -10.25
CA VAL A 832 21.31 -38.93 -10.46
C VAL A 832 22.07 -39.65 -9.35
N VAL A 833 21.72 -39.45 -8.08
CA VAL A 833 22.36 -40.11 -6.94
C VAL A 833 22.17 -41.64 -6.98
N THR A 834 21.00 -42.16 -7.38
CA THR A 834 20.83 -43.62 -7.53
C THR A 834 21.65 -44.18 -8.68
N ARG A 835 21.73 -43.51 -9.84
CA ARG A 835 22.62 -43.91 -10.95
C ARG A 835 24.09 -43.91 -10.53
N LEU A 836 24.57 -42.83 -9.90
CA LEU A 836 25.94 -42.76 -9.38
C LEU A 836 26.20 -43.83 -8.30
N SER A 837 25.21 -44.21 -7.49
CA SER A 837 25.36 -45.32 -6.53
C SER A 837 25.47 -46.68 -7.23
N GLN A 838 24.77 -46.89 -8.34
CA GLN A 838 24.87 -48.08 -9.17
C GLN A 838 26.24 -48.15 -9.86
N GLU A 839 26.71 -47.04 -10.45
CA GLU A 839 28.05 -46.94 -11.04
C GLU A 839 29.15 -47.17 -10.00
N ASN A 840 29.06 -46.61 -8.80
CA ASN A 840 30.00 -46.92 -7.72
C ASN A 840 29.96 -48.40 -7.32
N SER A 841 28.80 -49.06 -7.37
CA SER A 841 28.70 -50.51 -7.11
C SER A 841 29.34 -51.36 -8.22
N THR A 842 29.25 -50.94 -9.49
CA THR A 842 29.92 -51.66 -10.60
C THR A 842 31.42 -51.42 -10.58
N TYR A 843 31.89 -50.20 -10.27
CA TYR A 843 33.31 -49.92 -10.03
C TYR A 843 33.88 -50.72 -8.84
N THR A 844 33.11 -50.88 -7.76
CA THR A 844 33.52 -51.72 -6.62
C THR A 844 33.66 -53.18 -7.03
N CYS A 845 32.67 -53.73 -7.77
CA CYS A 845 32.73 -55.09 -8.29
C CYS A 845 33.92 -55.31 -9.25
N LEU A 846 34.24 -54.32 -10.09
CA LEU A 846 35.39 -54.38 -11.00
C LEU A 846 36.73 -54.24 -10.25
N LEU A 847 36.77 -53.46 -9.17
CA LEU A 847 37.92 -53.38 -8.27
C LEU A 847 38.16 -54.72 -7.56
N ASP A 848 37.11 -55.38 -7.08
CA ASP A 848 37.18 -56.71 -6.47
C ASP A 848 37.67 -57.76 -7.49
N GLN A 849 37.17 -57.72 -8.74
CA GLN A 849 37.62 -58.60 -9.83
C GLN A 849 39.11 -58.40 -10.16
N LEU A 850 39.56 -57.15 -10.32
CA LEU A 850 40.98 -56.84 -10.54
C LEU A 850 41.84 -57.27 -9.35
N SER A 851 41.34 -57.11 -8.12
CA SER A 851 42.03 -57.55 -6.90
C SER A 851 42.16 -59.08 -6.85
N THR A 852 41.13 -59.83 -7.26
CA THR A 852 41.22 -61.29 -7.39
C THR A 852 42.21 -61.72 -8.47
N GLN A 853 42.24 -61.04 -9.64
CA GLN A 853 43.23 -61.31 -10.69
C GLN A 853 44.67 -61.01 -10.25
N ILE A 854 44.88 -59.92 -9.50
CA ILE A 854 46.20 -59.62 -8.93
C ILE A 854 46.63 -60.73 -7.96
N MET A 855 45.74 -61.19 -7.09
CA MET A 855 46.02 -62.27 -6.13
C MET A 855 46.32 -63.61 -6.84
N GLU A 856 45.57 -63.95 -7.90
CA GLU A 856 45.84 -65.12 -8.75
C GLU A 856 47.21 -65.01 -9.43
N MET A 857 47.54 -63.86 -10.00
CA MET A 857 48.86 -63.60 -10.59
C MET A 857 49.99 -63.65 -9.55
N GLU A 858 49.78 -63.17 -8.32
CA GLU A 858 50.75 -63.26 -7.23
C GLU A 858 50.98 -64.71 -6.77
N GLU A 859 49.94 -65.56 -6.78
CA GLU A 859 50.06 -66.99 -6.52
C GLU A 859 50.78 -67.72 -7.67
N GLU A 860 50.49 -67.40 -8.93
CA GLU A 860 51.23 -67.91 -10.10
C GLU A 860 52.72 -67.51 -10.05
N ILE A 861 53.01 -66.23 -9.76
CA ILE A 861 54.38 -65.73 -9.58
C ILE A 861 55.07 -66.49 -8.44
N SER A 862 54.38 -66.74 -7.33
CA SER A 862 54.92 -67.50 -6.19
C SER A 862 55.23 -68.96 -6.56
N SER A 863 54.33 -69.61 -7.33
CA SER A 863 54.52 -70.96 -7.87
C SER A 863 55.74 -71.02 -8.81
N LEU A 864 55.87 -70.06 -9.73
CA LEU A 864 57.01 -69.95 -10.64
C LEU A 864 58.34 -69.70 -9.89
N HIS A 865 58.33 -68.91 -8.82
CA HIS A 865 59.51 -68.71 -7.97
C HIS A 865 59.93 -70.00 -7.25
N GLU A 866 58.99 -70.80 -6.72
CA GLU A 866 59.33 -72.08 -6.10
C GLU A 866 59.80 -73.11 -7.13
N GLN A 867 59.26 -73.11 -8.36
CA GLN A 867 59.78 -73.91 -9.47
C GLN A 867 61.21 -73.49 -9.86
N LEU A 868 61.49 -72.19 -10.00
CA LEU A 868 62.83 -71.66 -10.28
C LEU A 868 63.84 -72.03 -9.18
N LYS A 869 63.41 -71.98 -7.92
CA LYS A 869 64.22 -72.39 -6.76
C LYS A 869 64.48 -73.90 -6.77
N GLY A 870 63.51 -74.72 -7.14
CA GLY A 870 63.68 -76.15 -7.38
C GLY A 870 64.68 -76.45 -8.50
N LEU A 871 64.56 -75.77 -9.64
CA LEU A 871 65.50 -75.87 -10.75
C LEU A 871 66.90 -75.37 -10.37
N SER A 872 67.01 -74.30 -9.57
CA SER A 872 68.29 -73.84 -9.04
C SER A 872 68.92 -74.84 -8.08
N SER A 873 68.13 -75.55 -7.26
CA SER A 873 68.64 -76.67 -6.45
C SER A 873 69.18 -77.77 -7.34
N GLN A 874 68.43 -78.21 -8.35
CA GLN A 874 68.89 -79.22 -9.31
C GLN A 874 70.14 -78.79 -10.08
N LEU A 875 70.26 -77.50 -10.41
CA LEU A 875 71.46 -76.95 -11.05
C LEU A 875 72.66 -76.97 -10.10
N ASN A 876 72.46 -76.69 -8.81
CA ASN A 876 73.51 -76.80 -7.80
C ASN A 876 73.89 -78.27 -7.55
N ASP A 877 72.92 -79.18 -7.43
CA ASP A 877 73.15 -80.63 -7.27
C ASP A 877 73.92 -81.21 -8.48
N THR A 878 73.59 -80.75 -9.70
CA THR A 878 74.34 -81.14 -10.91
C THR A 878 75.69 -80.44 -11.03
N ALA A 879 75.85 -79.21 -10.53
CA ALA A 879 77.14 -78.55 -10.42
C ALA A 879 78.06 -79.26 -9.42
N ASP A 880 77.54 -79.67 -8.26
CA ASP A 880 78.26 -80.47 -7.26
C ASP A 880 78.60 -81.86 -7.81
N LEU A 881 77.67 -82.52 -8.53
CA LEU A 881 77.98 -83.76 -9.25
C LEU A 881 79.06 -83.55 -10.32
N VAL A 882 79.06 -82.43 -11.05
CA VAL A 882 80.12 -82.08 -12.01
C VAL A 882 81.43 -81.75 -11.30
N LEU A 883 81.42 -81.16 -10.11
CA LEU A 883 82.60 -80.93 -9.28
C LEU A 883 83.16 -82.25 -8.74
N ASP A 884 82.32 -83.19 -8.32
CA ASP A 884 82.74 -84.52 -7.90
C ASP A 884 83.21 -85.38 -9.08
N LEU A 885 82.55 -85.31 -10.23
CA LEU A 885 83.04 -85.90 -11.48
C LEU A 885 84.35 -85.24 -11.93
N ARG A 886 84.56 -83.94 -11.70
CA ARG A 886 85.86 -83.27 -11.92
C ARG A 886 86.92 -83.68 -10.89
N ARG A 887 86.57 -83.91 -9.62
CA ARG A 887 87.49 -84.45 -8.60
C ARG A 887 87.88 -85.88 -8.94
N GLN A 888 86.91 -86.72 -9.31
CA GLN A 888 87.12 -88.08 -9.81
C GLN A 888 87.95 -88.05 -11.09
N LEU A 889 87.62 -87.20 -12.07
CA LEU A 889 88.38 -87.04 -13.31
C LEU A 889 89.79 -86.53 -13.04
N ASN A 890 90.01 -85.62 -12.08
CA ASN A 890 91.35 -85.16 -11.69
C ASN A 890 92.14 -86.24 -10.95
N SER A 891 91.49 -87.08 -10.13
CA SER A 891 92.13 -88.27 -9.55
C SER A 891 92.47 -89.28 -10.65
N LYS A 892 91.58 -89.48 -11.62
CA LYS A 892 91.77 -90.32 -12.80
C LYS A 892 92.71 -89.71 -13.82
N THR A 893 92.93 -88.40 -13.80
CA THR A 893 93.93 -87.68 -14.60
C THR A 893 95.28 -87.72 -13.91
N SER A 894 95.33 -87.76 -12.58
CA SER A 894 96.54 -88.05 -11.83
C SER A 894 96.95 -89.53 -12.00
N GLU A 895 95.99 -90.46 -11.93
CA GLU A 895 96.20 -91.86 -12.34
C GLU A 895 96.51 -91.96 -13.84
N LEU A 896 95.92 -91.13 -14.71
CA LEU A 896 96.24 -91.13 -16.14
C LEU A 896 97.53 -90.41 -16.46
N ASP A 897 98.09 -89.53 -15.62
CA ASP A 897 99.42 -88.96 -15.80
C ASP A 897 100.47 -89.97 -15.32
N TRP A 898 100.14 -90.74 -14.27
CA TRP A 898 100.85 -91.96 -13.89
C TRP A 898 100.78 -93.04 -15.00
N LEU A 899 99.62 -93.26 -15.64
CA LEU A 899 99.45 -94.16 -16.78
C LEU A 899 99.88 -93.55 -18.13
N ARG A 900 100.11 -92.25 -18.25
CA ARG A 900 100.62 -91.57 -19.47
C ARG A 900 102.15 -91.49 -19.45
N ALA A 901 102.75 -91.66 -18.27
CA ALA A 901 104.12 -92.13 -18.14
C ALA A 901 104.29 -93.63 -18.51
N ASP A 902 103.22 -94.44 -18.43
CA ASP A 902 103.26 -95.91 -18.62
C ASP A 902 102.74 -96.38 -20.00
N ILE A 903 101.78 -95.68 -20.60
CA ILE A 903 100.99 -96.13 -21.76
C ILE A 903 101.08 -95.13 -22.91
N ALA A 904 102.21 -95.19 -23.60
CA ALA A 904 102.26 -94.92 -25.03
C ALA A 904 101.46 -96.00 -25.79
N GLY A 905 100.11 -95.92 -25.81
CA GLY A 905 99.29 -97.02 -26.33
C GLY A 905 97.77 -96.79 -26.49
N ARG A 906 97.37 -96.26 -27.65
CA ARG A 906 96.13 -96.56 -28.42
C ARG A 906 94.72 -96.20 -27.85
N VAL A 907 94.16 -95.10 -28.39
CA VAL A 907 92.85 -94.94 -29.12
C VAL A 907 91.77 -96.04 -28.88
N SER A 908 90.51 -95.75 -28.48
CA SER A 908 89.42 -95.31 -29.39
C SER A 908 88.08 -94.93 -28.70
N SER A 909 87.20 -94.27 -29.48
CA SER A 909 85.82 -93.80 -29.25
C SER A 909 84.74 -94.91 -29.16
N GLU A 910 83.62 -94.66 -28.46
CA GLU A 910 82.21 -94.80 -28.95
C GLU A 910 81.12 -94.63 -27.85
N THR A 911 80.51 -93.44 -27.70
CA THR A 911 79.23 -93.23 -26.95
C THR A 911 78.50 -91.93 -27.37
N GLN A 912 77.77 -91.91 -28.49
CA GLN A 912 76.98 -90.72 -28.91
C GLN A 912 75.53 -90.99 -29.37
N ASN A 913 75.07 -92.25 -29.38
CA ASN A 913 73.79 -92.62 -30.01
C ASN A 913 72.61 -92.85 -29.04
N THR A 914 72.76 -92.66 -27.72
CA THR A 914 71.71 -93.00 -26.73
C THR A 914 70.92 -91.80 -26.19
N GLU A 915 71.43 -90.57 -26.32
CA GLU A 915 70.75 -89.36 -25.85
C GLU A 915 69.79 -88.78 -26.90
N LEU A 916 70.13 -88.92 -28.19
CA LEU A 916 69.35 -88.38 -29.31
C LEU A 916 67.93 -88.96 -29.41
N ASP A 917 67.73 -90.23 -29.05
CA ASP A 917 66.40 -90.86 -29.13
C ASP A 917 65.50 -90.50 -27.94
N ARG A 918 66.05 -90.22 -26.76
CA ARG A 918 65.27 -89.70 -25.60
C ARG A 918 64.75 -88.30 -25.85
N VAL A 919 65.55 -87.43 -26.48
CA VAL A 919 65.11 -86.07 -26.84
C VAL A 919 63.99 -86.12 -27.89
N ARG A 920 64.04 -87.08 -28.84
CA ARG A 920 62.98 -87.27 -29.83
C ARG A 920 61.63 -87.67 -29.23
N GLU A 921 61.61 -88.57 -28.24
CA GLU A 921 60.37 -88.93 -27.53
C GLU A 921 59.76 -87.75 -26.76
N GLN A 922 60.59 -86.94 -26.08
CA GLN A 922 60.10 -85.76 -25.35
C GLN A 922 59.57 -84.67 -26.30
N VAL A 923 60.21 -84.45 -27.44
CA VAL A 923 59.72 -83.50 -28.46
C VAL A 923 58.38 -83.96 -29.05
N LEU A 924 58.19 -85.26 -29.29
CA LEU A 924 56.90 -85.80 -29.76
C LEU A 924 55.77 -85.59 -28.74
N LEU A 925 56.03 -85.83 -27.45
CA LEU A 925 55.04 -85.61 -26.38
C LEU A 925 54.66 -84.12 -26.24
N LEU A 926 55.64 -83.21 -26.29
CA LEU A 926 55.39 -81.77 -26.26
C LEU A 926 54.63 -81.28 -27.50
N GLN A 927 54.95 -81.83 -28.68
CA GLN A 927 54.27 -81.50 -29.92
C GLN A 927 52.79 -81.97 -29.90
N GLN A 928 52.50 -83.11 -29.26
CA GLN A 928 51.13 -83.58 -29.09
C GLN A 928 50.35 -82.75 -28.06
N ALA A 929 50.94 -82.41 -26.91
CA ALA A 929 50.33 -81.52 -25.92
C ALA A 929 50.02 -80.12 -26.50
N LEU A 930 50.91 -79.58 -27.35
CA LEU A 930 50.68 -78.32 -28.05
C LEU A 930 49.52 -78.42 -29.05
N GLN A 931 49.40 -79.54 -29.78
CA GLN A 931 48.31 -79.78 -30.72
C GLN A 931 46.96 -79.89 -30.00
N ASP A 932 46.91 -80.54 -28.84
CA ASP A 932 45.69 -80.67 -28.03
C ASP A 932 45.28 -79.33 -27.41
N SER A 933 46.23 -78.52 -26.94
CA SER A 933 45.99 -77.14 -26.50
C SER A 933 45.43 -76.26 -27.63
N GLN A 934 45.99 -76.33 -28.84
CA GLN A 934 45.48 -75.61 -30.01
C GLN A 934 44.06 -76.06 -30.41
N ASN A 935 43.75 -77.36 -30.27
CA ASN A 935 42.41 -77.87 -30.53
C ASN A 935 41.39 -77.40 -29.48
N GLN A 936 41.78 -77.30 -28.20
CA GLN A 936 40.94 -76.72 -27.14
C GLN A 936 40.70 -75.22 -27.37
N LEU A 937 41.72 -74.47 -27.80
CA LEU A 937 41.56 -73.05 -28.11
C LEU A 937 40.49 -72.86 -29.22
N ARG A 938 40.61 -73.63 -30.32
CA ARG A 938 39.64 -73.59 -31.42
C ARG A 938 38.21 -73.93 -31.00
N THR A 939 38.00 -74.91 -30.11
CA THR A 939 36.63 -75.21 -29.65
C THR A 939 36.08 -74.10 -28.75
N THR A 940 36.91 -73.44 -27.96
CA THR A 940 36.47 -72.24 -27.20
C THR A 940 36.16 -71.05 -28.12
N GLU A 941 36.96 -70.82 -29.17
CA GLU A 941 36.68 -69.81 -30.21
C GLU A 941 35.36 -70.11 -30.95
N GLU A 942 35.13 -71.36 -31.36
CA GLU A 942 33.88 -71.78 -32.01
C GLU A 942 32.64 -71.61 -31.12
N ILE A 943 32.76 -71.86 -29.81
CA ILE A 943 31.70 -71.62 -28.82
C ILE A 943 31.43 -70.12 -28.69
N PHE A 944 32.48 -69.31 -28.50
CA PHE A 944 32.37 -67.86 -28.39
C PHE A 944 31.73 -67.23 -29.65
N ASP A 945 32.18 -67.62 -30.84
CA ASP A 945 31.59 -67.16 -32.11
C ASP A 945 30.14 -67.63 -32.29
N ARG A 946 29.75 -68.75 -31.69
CA ARG A 946 28.36 -69.22 -31.71
C ARG A 946 27.47 -68.41 -30.76
N GLU A 947 27.98 -67.97 -29.62
CA GLU A 947 27.26 -67.09 -28.69
C GLU A 947 27.19 -65.65 -29.20
N LYS A 948 28.29 -65.13 -29.77
CA LYS A 948 28.34 -63.85 -30.49
C LYS A 948 27.29 -63.78 -31.61
N ARG A 949 27.13 -64.87 -32.39
CA ARG A 949 26.07 -64.97 -33.41
C ARG A 949 24.65 -65.00 -32.83
N LYS A 950 24.43 -65.64 -31.67
CA LYS A 950 23.12 -65.59 -30.97
C LYS A 950 22.81 -64.17 -30.49
N MET A 951 23.76 -63.50 -29.84
CA MET A 951 23.54 -62.13 -29.36
C MET A 951 23.30 -61.15 -30.52
N ALA A 952 24.01 -61.30 -31.64
CA ALA A 952 23.73 -60.52 -32.86
C ALA A 952 22.31 -60.77 -33.41
N GLN A 953 21.81 -62.01 -33.37
CA GLN A 953 20.42 -62.31 -33.74
C GLN A 953 19.40 -61.69 -32.77
N GLN A 954 19.66 -61.75 -31.47
CA GLN A 954 18.78 -61.14 -30.46
C GLN A 954 18.74 -59.61 -30.57
N LEU A 955 19.87 -58.96 -30.89
CA LEU A 955 19.92 -57.52 -31.16
C LEU A 955 19.11 -57.15 -32.40
N MET A 956 19.23 -57.89 -33.51
CA MET A 956 18.42 -57.65 -34.72
C MET A 956 16.91 -57.88 -34.48
N GLU A 957 16.53 -58.82 -33.61
CA GLU A 957 15.13 -59.00 -33.20
C GLU A 957 14.63 -57.83 -32.34
N LEU A 958 15.48 -57.28 -31.45
CA LEU A 958 15.17 -56.10 -30.65
C LEU A 958 15.04 -54.84 -31.52
N GLU A 959 15.97 -54.62 -32.45
CA GLU A 959 15.91 -53.52 -33.42
C GLU A 959 14.65 -53.56 -34.26
N ARG A 960 14.22 -54.76 -34.71
CA ARG A 960 12.96 -54.90 -35.45
C ARG A 960 11.75 -54.56 -34.58
N LEU A 961 11.72 -55.01 -33.32
CA LEU A 961 10.64 -54.68 -32.38
C LEU A 961 10.57 -53.17 -32.07
N VAL A 962 11.71 -52.48 -32.02
CA VAL A 962 11.76 -51.02 -31.83
C VAL A 962 11.24 -50.28 -33.07
N LEU A 963 11.60 -50.73 -34.28
CA LEU A 963 11.05 -50.18 -35.53
C LEU A 963 9.54 -50.44 -35.68
N ASP A 964 9.08 -51.66 -35.35
CA ASP A 964 7.66 -52.02 -35.34
C ASP A 964 6.85 -51.18 -34.31
N LEU A 965 7.49 -50.68 -33.24
CA LEU A 965 6.90 -49.73 -32.28
C LEU A 965 6.91 -48.28 -32.79
N GLU A 966 7.97 -47.84 -33.45
CA GLU A 966 8.08 -46.49 -34.03
C GLU A 966 7.02 -46.21 -35.11
N ASP A 967 6.70 -47.20 -35.94
CA ASP A 967 5.65 -47.10 -36.98
C ASP A 967 4.22 -46.96 -36.40
N VAL A 968 4.03 -47.26 -35.11
CA VAL A 968 2.74 -47.14 -34.39
C VAL A 968 2.66 -45.85 -33.55
N MET A 969 3.76 -45.10 -33.40
CA MET A 969 3.83 -43.92 -32.54
C MET A 969 3.60 -42.60 -33.30
N GLU A 970 2.66 -41.77 -32.81
CA GLU A 970 2.36 -40.45 -33.39
C GLU A 970 3.57 -39.49 -33.34
N PRO A 971 3.72 -38.61 -34.35
CA PRO A 971 4.96 -37.87 -34.61
C PRO A 971 5.36 -36.88 -33.51
N ASP A 972 4.40 -36.31 -32.77
CA ASP A 972 4.64 -35.26 -31.78
C ASP A 972 4.78 -35.78 -30.33
N ALA A 973 4.90 -37.11 -30.14
CA ALA A 973 5.02 -37.71 -28.81
C ALA A 973 6.41 -37.46 -28.17
N PRO A 974 6.51 -37.02 -26.90
CA PRO A 974 7.79 -36.65 -26.26
C PRO A 974 8.79 -37.81 -26.16
N HIS A 975 8.30 -39.05 -26.13
CA HIS A 975 9.16 -40.24 -26.12
C HIS A 975 9.88 -40.47 -27.45
N ARG A 976 9.37 -39.92 -28.56
CA ARG A 976 10.07 -39.95 -29.86
C ARG A 976 11.30 -39.05 -29.83
N THR A 977 11.19 -37.86 -29.23
CA THR A 977 12.30 -36.93 -29.04
C THR A 977 13.40 -37.54 -28.17
N GLN A 978 13.03 -38.22 -27.08
CA GLN A 978 13.97 -38.96 -26.22
C GLN A 978 14.67 -40.10 -26.98
N LEU A 979 13.97 -40.80 -27.88
CA LEU A 979 14.56 -41.86 -28.70
C LEU A 979 15.53 -41.31 -29.76
N GLU A 980 15.21 -40.15 -30.35
CA GLU A 980 16.10 -39.43 -31.28
C GLU A 980 17.38 -38.92 -30.56
N GLU A 981 17.23 -38.45 -29.32
CA GLU A 981 18.34 -38.01 -28.46
C GLU A 981 19.27 -39.19 -28.10
N VAL A 982 18.71 -40.33 -27.67
CA VAL A 982 19.46 -41.58 -27.45
C VAL A 982 20.12 -42.10 -28.74
N ARG A 983 19.50 -41.92 -29.92
CA ARG A 983 20.13 -42.23 -31.21
C ARG A 983 21.35 -41.35 -31.50
N LEU A 984 21.27 -40.06 -31.20
CA LEU A 984 22.39 -39.12 -31.34
C LEU A 984 23.54 -39.46 -30.37
N GLU A 985 23.23 -39.80 -29.12
CA GLU A 985 24.22 -40.27 -28.15
C GLU A 985 24.88 -41.59 -28.59
N ASN A 986 24.10 -42.56 -29.07
CA ASN A 986 24.62 -43.84 -29.54
C ASN A 986 25.50 -43.66 -30.79
N GLY A 987 25.14 -42.73 -31.69
CA GLY A 987 26.02 -42.31 -32.80
C GLY A 987 27.34 -41.68 -32.32
N ALA A 988 27.30 -40.83 -31.30
CA ALA A 988 28.51 -40.26 -30.69
C ALA A 988 29.38 -41.32 -29.98
N LEU A 989 28.77 -42.33 -29.37
CA LEU A 989 29.48 -43.48 -28.77
C LEU A 989 30.10 -44.39 -29.83
N GLN A 990 29.43 -44.64 -30.96
CA GLN A 990 29.99 -45.39 -32.08
C GLN A 990 31.21 -44.69 -32.69
N GLU A 991 31.18 -43.36 -32.83
CA GLU A 991 32.34 -42.63 -33.35
C GLU A 991 33.50 -42.60 -32.33
N ARG A 992 33.23 -42.50 -31.03
CA ARG A 992 34.26 -42.70 -29.98
C ARG A 992 34.87 -44.10 -30.03
N LEU A 993 34.05 -45.14 -30.21
CA LEU A 993 34.52 -46.52 -30.35
C LEU A 993 35.43 -46.66 -31.59
N ARG A 994 35.09 -46.01 -32.70
CA ARG A 994 35.89 -45.99 -33.93
C ARG A 994 37.24 -45.32 -33.74
N VAL A 995 37.29 -44.19 -33.01
CA VAL A 995 38.55 -43.51 -32.65
C VAL A 995 39.41 -44.40 -31.77
N LEU A 996 38.84 -45.03 -30.73
CA LEU A 996 39.57 -45.97 -29.86
C LEU A 996 40.09 -47.20 -30.63
N GLN A 997 39.31 -47.75 -31.57
CA GLN A 997 39.78 -48.84 -32.44
C GLN A 997 40.95 -48.40 -33.34
N GLN A 998 40.93 -47.15 -33.84
CA GLN A 998 42.04 -46.59 -34.60
C GLN A 998 43.28 -46.36 -33.72
N GLU A 999 43.12 -45.92 -32.47
CA GLU A 999 44.22 -45.78 -31.50
C GLU A 999 44.84 -47.14 -31.15
N VAL A 1000 44.03 -48.18 -30.90
CA VAL A 1000 44.51 -49.56 -30.69
C VAL A 1000 45.27 -50.07 -31.91
N GLN A 1001 44.74 -49.88 -33.13
CA GLN A 1001 45.46 -50.27 -34.35
C GLN A 1001 46.78 -49.52 -34.51
N ASN A 1002 46.83 -48.22 -34.17
CA ASN A 1002 48.07 -47.44 -34.21
C ASN A 1002 49.09 -47.93 -33.17
N LEU A 1003 48.64 -48.37 -31.99
CA LEU A 1003 49.47 -48.96 -30.95
C LEU A 1003 49.99 -50.35 -31.34
N ASP A 1004 49.16 -51.19 -31.96
CA ASP A 1004 49.59 -52.48 -32.51
C ASP A 1004 50.62 -52.29 -33.63
N ASP A 1005 50.43 -51.30 -34.51
CA ASP A 1005 51.40 -50.91 -35.54
C ASP A 1005 52.72 -50.36 -34.94
N GLU A 1006 52.67 -49.69 -33.79
CA GLU A 1006 53.87 -49.28 -33.04
C GLU A 1006 54.59 -50.47 -32.38
N VAL A 1007 53.84 -51.40 -31.78
CA VAL A 1007 54.40 -52.62 -31.18
C VAL A 1007 55.01 -53.52 -32.24
N ALA A 1008 54.39 -53.61 -33.42
CA ALA A 1008 54.91 -54.33 -34.58
C ALA A 1008 56.17 -53.67 -35.19
N LYS A 1009 56.37 -52.36 -35.01
CA LYS A 1009 57.61 -51.64 -35.39
C LYS A 1009 58.71 -51.71 -34.32
N LYS A 1010 58.38 -52.10 -33.08
CA LYS A 1010 59.31 -52.27 -31.95
C LYS A 1010 59.80 -53.72 -31.79
N ARG A 1011 59.20 -54.67 -32.51
CA ARG A 1011 59.65 -56.07 -32.67
C ARG A 1011 60.48 -56.23 -33.95
#